data_AF-A0A4D4LD98-F1
#
_entry.id   AF-A0A4D4LD98-F1
#
_cell.length_a   1.000
_cell.length_b   1.000
_cell.length_c   1.000
_cell.angle_alpha   90.00
_cell.angle_beta   90.00
_cell.angle_gamma   90.00
#
_symmetry.space_group_name_H-M   'P 1'
#
loop_
_entity.id
_entity.type
_entity.pdbx_description
1 polymer ?
#
loop_
_entity_poly.entity_id
_entity_poly.type
_entity_poly.pdbx_seq_one_letter_code
_entity_poly.pdbx_strand_id
1 'polypeptide(L)'
;MCEVERAGGPAVRVEGSIFDYLERELTRRRIKAPDLPFDFTGGYVGYFGYELKADCGSPNRHRATTPDACWLFADRFVAVDHQEGVTYICCLAEDTPDGHREAKDWLDTTVTVLSGVPTLTEPAPQPPALPTTAAVEPWLVRDRERYLASIEACLRELRAGVSYEICLTNSAWLPAPGDSYAFYRALRRFNPAPYAAYLRFDGTDVACASPERFLRITPDGTAETKPIKGTAPRGQNPEKDARALAALASSSKARAENLMIVDLLRNDLGRVCASGSVYVPRLMNTETYATVHQLVSTVRGRLRPETTSVDCVRACFPGGSMTGAPKMRTLEIIDSLETEARGVYSGALGYLSCNGAADLNIVIRTAVFSGGRMHIGAGGAIVLDSDPAEEYEEMLLKTAATMRAYQAVEPASAGSPRPPGRPAICSWPPPRRRPRPRPRSSAGDRHIGVRPTRARRAHGLGQCGRASRGARGPPRLVRPGRLPRGPPGLDPRRGPRPCGAGGHRAGEPGVAAGDRVLLALPDGIMWVTTFLATARLGAVAVLVNPALTADDHRFMAEDSRTALAVSGPDLRDHFDRVPWLGADQLSALTGPPTTLGSAAPAPAAEPVTAATPLYVQYTSGTTGRPKAVVHSHGDVAAYHDLVGQEVLDIGPADVSFSVSKLFYAYGFGNAFAFPLFSGSAAVLTADRPGPALVDDLVARHRVTLLYSVPSSYAALVDERGTGHTACFASVRAAVSAGEGLPPALGERVGELLGAPVLEQIGSTEAGHAFCANTVWDNVPGTLGRPVPRFELELRDGEGAVVADGADGSAEGELWVRGPTVVTGHPRDGGWLATRDRARRERDGTYRHLGRVDDLEMVGGITVSPLEVEEVLRQHPSVREVAVAAVLDERGATRLRAYVVPSADAGGPDGSGNPGGPGGSAVDEETLTADLIALARRRLAAYKAPRTVRLVDSLPRTPTGKLRRHVVRTGRW
;
A
#
# COMPACT_ATOMS: atom_id res chain seq x y z
N MET A 1 -30.08 30.79 8.21
CA MET A 1 -30.13 32.04 7.41
C MET A 1 -28.72 32.29 6.88
N CYS A 2 -28.57 32.42 5.57
CA CYS A 2 -27.29 32.69 4.91
C CYS A 2 -27.26 34.13 4.40
N GLU A 3 -26.17 34.84 4.65
CA GLU A 3 -25.91 36.15 4.04
C GLU A 3 -25.06 35.95 2.77
N VAL A 4 -25.53 36.51 1.66
CA VAL A 4 -24.92 36.32 0.34
C VAL A 4 -24.53 37.67 -0.23
N GLU A 5 -23.23 37.85 -0.42
CA GLU A 5 -22.67 39.02 -1.09
C GLU A 5 -22.34 38.70 -2.55
N ARG A 6 -22.65 39.64 -3.44
CA ARG A 6 -22.34 39.54 -4.88
C ARG A 6 -21.62 40.81 -5.32
N ALA A 7 -20.66 40.67 -6.23
CA ALA A 7 -19.95 41.82 -6.76
C ALA A 7 -20.92 42.86 -7.34
N GLY A 8 -20.86 44.09 -6.83
CA GLY A 8 -21.68 45.22 -7.30
C GLY A 8 -23.13 45.26 -6.81
N GLY A 9 -23.53 44.38 -5.87
CA GLY A 9 -24.87 44.39 -5.26
C GLY A 9 -24.83 44.39 -3.73
N PRO A 10 -25.94 44.75 -3.05
CA PRO A 10 -26.04 44.67 -1.59
C PRO A 10 -26.08 43.21 -1.12
N ALA A 11 -25.69 42.97 0.13
CA ALA A 11 -25.84 41.66 0.77
C ALA A 11 -27.32 41.26 0.85
N VAL A 12 -27.63 40.01 0.52
CA VAL A 12 -28.98 39.45 0.54
C VAL A 12 -29.05 38.33 1.57
N ARG A 13 -30.11 38.31 2.38
CA ARG A 13 -30.38 37.23 3.33
C ARG A 13 -31.27 36.18 2.68
N VAL A 14 -30.83 34.93 2.76
CA VAL A 14 -31.54 33.75 2.24
C VAL A 14 -31.90 32.84 3.40
N GLU A 15 -33.18 32.45 3.49
CA GLU A 15 -33.64 31.48 4.48
C GLU A 15 -33.21 30.05 4.12
N GLY A 16 -32.99 29.22 5.14
CA GLY A 16 -32.46 27.85 4.99
C GLY A 16 -31.08 27.64 5.62
N SER A 17 -30.63 26.39 5.61
CA SER A 17 -29.28 25.99 6.04
C SER A 17 -28.25 26.33 4.97
N ILE A 18 -26.98 26.39 5.36
CA ILE A 18 -25.88 26.59 4.41
C ILE A 18 -25.74 25.41 3.43
N PHE A 19 -26.03 24.20 3.90
CA PHE A 19 -26.00 23.01 3.05
C PHE A 19 -27.05 23.09 1.94
N ASP A 20 -28.30 23.50 2.25
CA ASP A 20 -29.36 23.66 1.24
C ASP A 20 -29.01 24.76 0.22
N TYR A 21 -28.34 25.81 0.69
CA TYR A 21 -27.88 26.90 -0.18
C TYR A 21 -26.81 26.40 -1.16
N LEU A 22 -25.77 25.75 -0.65
CA LEU A 22 -24.66 25.25 -1.47
C LEU A 22 -25.12 24.19 -2.47
N GLU A 23 -25.98 23.26 -2.04
CA GLU A 23 -26.56 22.24 -2.91
C GLU A 23 -27.30 22.87 -4.10
N ARG A 24 -28.26 23.77 -3.82
CA ARG A 24 -29.02 24.46 -4.86
C ARG A 24 -28.11 25.21 -5.85
N GLU A 25 -27.10 25.92 -5.34
CA GLU A 25 -26.22 26.73 -6.17
C GLU A 25 -25.22 25.90 -6.98
N LEU A 26 -24.76 24.76 -6.48
CA LEU A 26 -23.93 23.79 -7.22
C LEU A 26 -24.74 23.07 -8.29
N THR A 27 -25.97 22.65 -8.00
CA THR A 27 -26.87 22.05 -8.99
C THR A 27 -27.16 23.00 -10.15
N ARG A 28 -27.35 24.29 -9.86
CA ARG A 28 -27.55 25.34 -10.88
C ARG A 28 -26.32 25.59 -11.76
N ARG A 29 -25.11 25.34 -11.25
CA ARG A 29 -23.84 25.64 -11.91
C ARG A 29 -23.07 24.39 -12.32
N ARG A 30 -23.78 23.25 -12.45
CA ARG A 30 -23.13 21.99 -12.77
C ARG A 30 -22.45 22.05 -14.13
N ILE A 31 -21.19 21.65 -14.19
CA ILE A 31 -20.42 21.60 -15.44
C ILE A 31 -19.87 20.21 -15.71
N LYS A 32 -19.61 19.92 -16.97
CA LYS A 32 -18.75 18.80 -17.38
C LYS A 32 -17.32 19.28 -17.39
N ALA A 33 -16.49 18.71 -16.52
CA ALA A 33 -15.09 19.10 -16.39
C ALA A 33 -14.28 18.74 -17.65
N PRO A 34 -13.31 19.60 -18.06
CA PRO A 34 -12.24 19.20 -18.97
C PRO A 34 -11.26 18.24 -18.26
N ASP A 35 -10.43 17.55 -19.03
CA ASP A 35 -9.41 16.63 -18.49
C ASP A 35 -8.29 17.43 -17.82
N LEU A 36 -8.38 17.56 -16.49
CA LEU A 36 -7.43 18.26 -15.63
C LEU A 36 -6.81 17.26 -14.64
N PRO A 37 -5.54 17.45 -14.22
CA PRO A 37 -4.88 16.54 -13.27
C PRO A 37 -5.40 16.66 -11.83
N PHE A 38 -6.45 17.46 -11.59
CA PHE A 38 -7.05 17.71 -10.29
C PHE A 38 -8.58 17.87 -10.43
N ASP A 39 -9.29 17.58 -9.34
CA ASP A 39 -10.76 17.48 -9.36
C ASP A 39 -11.49 18.84 -9.26
N PHE A 40 -10.82 19.90 -8.78
CA PHE A 40 -11.42 21.22 -8.61
C PHE A 40 -11.49 21.98 -9.94
N THR A 41 -12.70 22.26 -10.42
CA THR A 41 -12.94 22.96 -11.68
C THR A 41 -13.68 24.28 -11.48
N GLY A 42 -13.43 24.95 -10.36
CA GLY A 42 -14.22 26.09 -9.90
C GLY A 42 -15.45 25.64 -9.10
N GLY A 43 -15.91 26.51 -8.20
CA GLY A 43 -16.95 26.17 -7.22
C GLY A 43 -16.78 26.94 -5.92
N TYR A 44 -17.23 26.38 -4.81
CA TYR A 44 -17.14 27.01 -3.50
C TYR A 44 -15.87 26.57 -2.76
N VAL A 45 -15.12 27.53 -2.21
CA VAL A 45 -13.96 27.30 -1.34
C VAL A 45 -14.23 27.97 0.00
N GLY A 46 -14.06 27.26 1.10
CA GLY A 46 -14.53 27.73 2.39
C GLY A 46 -14.47 26.70 3.50
N TYR A 47 -15.28 26.92 4.53
CA TYR A 47 -15.36 26.05 5.69
C TYR A 47 -16.78 25.86 6.22
N PHE A 48 -16.97 24.73 6.89
CA PHE A 48 -18.07 24.42 7.80
C PHE A 48 -17.52 24.44 9.23
N GLY A 49 -18.08 25.28 10.10
CA GLY A 49 -17.78 25.30 11.52
C GLY A 49 -18.42 24.12 12.25
N TYR A 50 -17.84 23.69 13.37
CA TYR A 50 -18.27 22.52 14.14
C TYR A 50 -19.72 22.59 14.60
N GLU A 51 -20.19 23.79 14.98
CA GLU A 51 -21.56 24.02 15.45
C GLU A 51 -22.63 23.81 14.35
N LEU A 52 -22.24 23.62 13.07
CA LEU A 52 -23.17 23.14 12.05
C LEU A 52 -23.65 21.71 12.30
N LYS A 53 -23.12 21.01 13.31
CA LYS A 53 -23.69 19.75 13.80
C LYS A 53 -25.17 19.86 14.15
N ALA A 54 -25.69 21.05 14.48
CA ALA A 54 -27.12 21.30 14.68
C ALA A 54 -27.94 21.03 13.42
N ASP A 55 -27.43 21.43 12.25
CA ASP A 55 -28.06 21.16 10.95
C ASP A 55 -27.89 19.68 10.53
N CYS A 56 -27.04 18.93 11.24
CA CYS A 56 -26.82 17.48 11.08
C CYS A 56 -27.52 16.63 12.15
N GLY A 57 -28.32 17.24 13.03
CA GLY A 57 -29.16 16.55 14.01
C GLY A 57 -28.69 16.60 15.47
N SER A 58 -27.59 17.29 15.79
CA SER A 58 -27.07 17.41 17.17
C SER A 58 -27.23 18.85 17.67
N PRO A 59 -28.12 19.14 18.64
CA PRO A 59 -28.36 20.51 19.08
C PRO A 59 -27.11 21.14 19.70
N ASN A 60 -26.93 22.46 19.54
CA ASN A 60 -25.81 23.18 20.13
C ASN A 60 -26.16 23.72 21.51
N ARG A 61 -25.23 23.59 22.46
CA ARG A 61 -25.28 24.32 23.74
C ARG A 61 -24.54 25.66 23.70
N HIS A 62 -23.57 25.78 22.81
CA HIS A 62 -22.69 26.93 22.70
C HIS A 62 -22.84 27.62 21.34
N ARG A 63 -22.38 28.87 21.25
CA ARG A 63 -22.41 29.64 20.00
C ARG A 63 -21.06 30.27 19.75
N ALA A 64 -20.50 30.04 18.56
CA ALA A 64 -19.23 30.64 18.16
C ALA A 64 -19.38 32.14 17.87
N THR A 65 -18.29 32.89 18.05
CA THR A 65 -18.22 34.30 17.65
C THR A 65 -17.92 34.47 16.16
N THR A 66 -17.31 33.46 15.55
CA THR A 66 -17.11 33.37 14.10
C THR A 66 -18.39 32.89 13.40
N PRO A 67 -18.59 33.20 12.11
CA PRO A 67 -19.66 32.59 11.33
C PRO A 67 -19.59 31.06 11.35
N ASP A 68 -20.75 30.40 11.35
CA ASP A 68 -20.84 28.94 11.30
C ASP A 68 -20.36 28.36 9.96
N ALA A 69 -20.33 29.18 8.90
CA ALA A 69 -19.70 28.87 7.62
C ALA A 69 -19.35 30.15 6.85
N CYS A 70 -18.27 30.10 6.06
CA CYS A 70 -17.97 31.10 5.03
C CYS A 70 -17.50 30.40 3.76
N TRP A 71 -18.08 30.76 2.62
CA TRP A 71 -17.79 30.16 1.32
C TRP A 71 -17.64 31.23 0.24
N LEU A 72 -16.50 31.21 -0.45
CA LEU A 72 -16.23 32.02 -1.63
C LEU A 72 -16.53 31.20 -2.88
N PHE A 73 -17.36 31.72 -3.78
CA PHE A 73 -17.48 31.14 -5.11
C PHE A 73 -16.25 31.53 -5.94
N ALA A 74 -15.30 30.61 -6.07
CA ALA A 74 -14.10 30.75 -6.88
C ALA A 74 -14.38 30.28 -8.31
N ASP A 75 -14.76 31.23 -9.16
CA ASP A 75 -14.93 31.04 -10.60
C ASP A 75 -13.62 31.23 -11.38
N ARG A 76 -12.56 31.73 -10.73
CA ARG A 76 -11.26 32.03 -11.31
C ARG A 76 -10.16 31.63 -10.35
N PHE A 77 -9.21 30.81 -10.78
CA PHE A 77 -8.15 30.32 -9.91
C PHE A 77 -6.89 29.95 -10.68
N VAL A 78 -5.80 29.84 -9.93
CA VAL A 78 -4.49 29.36 -10.42
C VAL A 78 -4.16 28.10 -9.63
N ALA A 79 -3.88 27.01 -10.33
CA ALA A 79 -3.42 25.76 -9.74
C ALA A 79 -1.96 25.53 -10.11
N VAL A 80 -1.13 25.24 -9.12
CA VAL A 80 0.32 25.02 -9.30
C VAL A 80 0.62 23.56 -8.99
N ASP A 81 0.99 22.81 -10.01
CA ASP A 81 1.53 21.46 -9.89
C ASP A 81 3.02 21.56 -9.58
N HIS A 82 3.36 21.32 -8.31
CA HIS A 82 4.74 21.35 -7.84
C HIS A 82 5.56 20.13 -8.28
N GLN A 83 4.92 19.03 -8.69
CA GLN A 83 5.58 17.80 -9.10
C GLN A 83 6.02 17.89 -10.57
N GLU A 84 5.10 18.28 -11.45
CA GLU A 84 5.39 18.44 -12.88
C GLU A 84 5.94 19.84 -13.22
N GLY A 85 5.88 20.78 -12.26
CA GLY A 85 6.33 22.16 -12.46
C GLY A 85 5.41 22.95 -13.40
N VAL A 86 4.12 22.61 -13.47
CA VAL A 86 3.13 23.19 -14.38
C VAL A 86 2.17 24.10 -13.62
N THR A 87 1.87 25.29 -14.17
CA THR A 87 0.85 26.20 -13.63
C THR A 87 -0.35 26.26 -14.57
N TYR A 88 -1.53 25.93 -14.04
CA TYR A 88 -2.81 26.00 -14.73
C TYR A 88 -3.55 27.27 -14.30
N ILE A 89 -4.10 28.00 -15.27
CA ILE A 89 -4.96 29.15 -15.02
C ILE A 89 -6.34 28.77 -15.52
N CYS A 90 -7.31 28.78 -14.62
CA CYS A 90 -8.64 28.24 -14.87
C CYS A 90 -9.70 29.30 -14.57
N CYS A 91 -10.70 29.40 -15.44
CA CYS A 91 -11.87 30.22 -15.20
C CYS A 91 -13.15 29.53 -15.68
N LEU A 92 -14.23 29.71 -14.93
CA LEU A 92 -15.58 29.43 -15.35
C LEU A 92 -16.11 30.62 -16.14
N ALA A 93 -16.75 30.33 -17.27
CA ALA A 93 -17.36 31.32 -18.14
C ALA A 93 -18.79 30.89 -18.46
N GLU A 94 -19.69 31.87 -18.62
CA GLU A 94 -20.97 31.61 -19.27
C GLU A 94 -20.73 31.20 -20.71
N ASP A 95 -21.52 30.24 -21.22
CA ASP A 95 -21.43 29.81 -22.61
C ASP A 95 -22.12 30.81 -23.54
N THR A 96 -21.57 32.02 -23.58
CA THR A 96 -21.97 33.12 -24.44
C THR A 96 -20.75 33.74 -25.08
N PRO A 97 -20.86 34.35 -26.28
CA PRO A 97 -19.73 35.01 -26.92
C PRO A 97 -19.06 36.07 -26.03
N ASP A 98 -19.83 36.76 -25.18
CA ASP A 98 -19.31 37.77 -24.25
C ASP A 98 -18.54 37.10 -23.10
N GLY A 99 -19.10 36.04 -22.51
CA GLY A 99 -18.43 35.26 -21.46
C GLY A 99 -17.10 34.67 -21.92
N HIS A 100 -17.06 34.11 -23.14
CA HIS A 100 -15.82 33.59 -23.75
C HIS A 100 -14.75 34.68 -23.94
N ARG A 101 -15.16 35.90 -24.35
CA ARG A 101 -14.21 37.03 -24.49
C ARG A 101 -13.69 37.50 -23.14
N GLU A 102 -14.57 37.69 -22.16
CA GLU A 102 -14.18 38.10 -20.80
C GLU A 102 -13.25 37.07 -20.13
N ALA A 103 -13.51 35.78 -20.33
CA ALA A 103 -12.66 34.68 -19.86
C ALA A 103 -11.28 34.72 -20.52
N LYS A 104 -11.23 34.85 -21.86
CA LYS A 104 -9.96 34.97 -22.59
C LYS A 104 -9.15 36.18 -22.14
N ASP A 105 -9.78 37.34 -22.01
CA ASP A 105 -9.10 38.57 -21.58
C ASP A 105 -8.52 38.41 -20.16
N TRP A 106 -9.25 37.76 -19.25
CA TRP A 106 -8.76 37.47 -17.90
C TRP A 106 -7.60 36.47 -17.92
N LEU A 107 -7.69 35.39 -18.71
CA LEU A 107 -6.62 34.40 -18.86
C LEU A 107 -5.34 35.04 -19.40
N ASP A 108 -5.41 35.79 -20.51
CA ASP A 108 -4.25 36.44 -21.12
C ASP A 108 -3.59 37.46 -20.17
N THR A 109 -4.41 38.23 -19.45
CA THR A 109 -3.90 39.18 -18.45
C THR A 109 -3.23 38.45 -17.29
N THR A 110 -3.81 37.36 -16.81
CA THR A 110 -3.27 36.59 -15.69
C THR A 110 -1.96 35.90 -16.07
N VAL A 111 -1.86 35.33 -17.29
CA VAL A 111 -0.61 34.80 -17.83
C VAL A 111 0.47 35.90 -17.82
N THR A 112 0.13 37.10 -18.30
CA THR A 112 1.06 38.23 -18.36
C THR A 112 1.56 38.63 -16.97
N VAL A 113 0.65 38.73 -15.99
CA VAL A 113 1.00 39.06 -14.60
C VAL A 113 1.89 37.99 -13.99
N LEU A 114 1.51 36.71 -14.10
CA LEU A 114 2.25 35.59 -13.51
C LEU A 114 3.64 35.43 -14.13
N SER A 115 3.78 35.73 -15.43
CA SER A 115 5.07 35.73 -16.13
C SER A 115 6.03 36.81 -15.63
N GLY A 116 5.50 37.85 -14.98
CA GLY A 116 6.27 38.94 -14.37
C GLY A 116 6.56 38.75 -12.89
N VAL A 117 6.06 37.70 -12.23
CA VAL A 117 6.31 37.46 -10.81
C VAL A 117 7.76 36.99 -10.62
N PRO A 118 8.59 37.69 -9.82
CA PRO A 118 9.97 37.29 -9.62
C PRO A 118 10.06 35.98 -8.83
N THR A 119 11.03 35.14 -9.18
CA THR A 119 11.39 33.97 -8.37
C THR A 119 11.90 34.45 -7.02
N LEU A 120 11.12 34.23 -5.96
CA LEU A 120 11.54 34.54 -4.61
C LEU A 120 12.57 33.48 -4.15
N THR A 121 13.73 33.93 -3.68
CA THR A 121 14.69 33.06 -3.02
C THR A 121 14.16 32.69 -1.64
N GLU A 122 13.95 31.40 -1.38
CA GLU A 122 13.54 30.99 -0.04
C GLU A 122 14.69 31.22 0.95
N PRO A 123 14.42 31.83 2.12
CA PRO A 123 15.41 31.88 3.19
C PRO A 123 15.71 30.46 3.67
N ALA A 124 16.97 30.19 4.01
CA ALA A 124 17.44 28.88 4.43
C ALA A 124 16.59 28.29 5.58
N PRO A 125 16.36 26.97 5.60
CA PRO A 125 15.63 26.33 6.68
C PRO A 125 16.32 26.62 8.02
N GLN A 126 15.59 27.21 8.95
CA GLN A 126 16.10 27.44 10.31
C GLN A 126 16.09 26.11 11.09
N PRO A 127 17.13 25.82 11.88
CA PRO A 127 17.15 24.63 12.72
C PRO A 127 15.98 24.69 13.71
N PRO A 128 15.33 23.55 13.98
CA PRO A 128 14.19 23.52 14.89
C PRO A 128 14.65 23.87 16.31
N ALA A 129 14.16 24.99 16.85
CA ALA A 129 14.23 25.25 18.28
C ALA A 129 13.32 24.23 19.01
N LEU A 130 13.79 23.72 20.15
CA LEU A 130 13.04 22.76 20.97
C LEU A 130 11.72 23.41 21.43
N PRO A 131 10.57 22.73 21.27
CA PRO A 131 9.28 23.29 21.65
C PRO A 131 9.20 23.46 23.17
N THR A 132 8.67 24.61 23.61
CA THR A 132 8.16 24.77 24.97
C THR A 132 6.66 24.47 24.94
N THR A 133 6.27 23.23 25.22
CA THR A 133 4.86 22.79 25.21
C THR A 133 3.99 23.58 26.19
N ALA A 134 4.57 24.06 27.29
CA ALA A 134 3.90 24.86 28.30
C ALA A 134 3.52 26.30 27.85
N ALA A 135 3.99 26.78 26.69
CA ALA A 135 3.78 28.18 26.28
C ALA A 135 2.31 28.55 26.07
N VAL A 136 1.43 27.58 25.78
CA VAL A 136 0.00 27.80 25.57
C VAL A 136 -0.79 27.85 26.88
N GLU A 137 -0.27 27.27 27.97
CA GLU A 137 -1.03 27.04 29.21
C GLU A 137 -1.68 28.29 29.80
N PRO A 138 -1.01 29.47 29.84
CA PRO A 138 -1.63 30.69 30.39
C PRO A 138 -2.85 31.18 29.61
N TRP A 139 -3.06 30.68 28.40
CA TRP A 139 -4.11 31.11 27.48
C TRP A 139 -5.26 30.10 27.38
N LEU A 140 -5.15 28.94 28.03
CA LEU A 140 -6.16 27.89 27.99
C LEU A 140 -7.44 28.31 28.74
N VAL A 141 -8.59 28.00 28.16
CA VAL A 141 -9.91 28.27 28.77
C VAL A 141 -10.14 27.40 30.00
N ARG A 142 -9.78 26.12 29.91
CA ARG A 142 -9.69 25.24 31.07
C ARG A 142 -8.23 25.04 31.42
N ASP A 143 -7.87 25.42 32.64
CA ASP A 143 -6.59 25.06 33.23
C ASP A 143 -6.46 23.53 33.38
N ARG A 144 -5.26 23.09 33.79
CA ARG A 144 -4.93 21.68 33.95
C ARG A 144 -5.91 20.95 34.85
N GLU A 145 -6.24 21.51 36.02
CA GLU A 145 -7.15 20.86 36.99
C GLU A 145 -8.54 20.63 36.38
N ARG A 146 -9.11 21.65 35.74
CA ARG A 146 -10.43 21.57 35.10
C ARG A 146 -10.43 20.61 33.91
N TYR A 147 -9.38 20.59 33.11
CA TYR A 147 -9.28 19.69 31.96
C TYR A 147 -9.17 18.22 32.40
N LEU A 148 -8.34 17.93 33.40
CA LEU A 148 -8.24 16.59 34.00
C LEU A 148 -9.60 16.14 34.59
N ALA A 149 -10.33 17.05 35.25
CA ALA A 149 -11.68 16.75 35.73
C ALA A 149 -12.68 16.45 34.60
N SER A 150 -12.56 17.12 33.44
CA SER A 150 -13.34 16.79 32.24
C SER A 150 -12.97 15.41 31.68
N ILE A 151 -11.69 15.03 31.67
CA ILE A 151 -11.27 13.68 31.24
C ILE A 151 -11.85 12.62 32.17
N GLU A 152 -11.80 12.83 33.48
CA GLU A 152 -12.42 11.92 34.44
C GLU A 152 -13.94 11.80 34.25
N ALA A 153 -14.60 12.89 33.83
CA ALA A 153 -16.01 12.84 33.44
C ALA A 153 -16.23 12.00 32.17
N CYS A 154 -15.38 12.12 31.15
CA CYS A 154 -15.40 11.24 29.99
C CYS A 154 -15.25 9.77 30.42
N LEU A 155 -14.25 9.45 31.25
CA LEU A 155 -14.02 8.07 31.73
C LEU A 155 -15.21 7.50 32.50
N ARG A 156 -15.98 8.33 33.23
CA ARG A 156 -17.24 7.88 33.87
C ARG A 156 -18.30 7.49 32.84
N GLU A 157 -18.50 8.29 31.80
CA GLU A 157 -19.45 7.98 30.71
C GLU A 157 -19.04 6.71 29.95
N LEU A 158 -17.73 6.53 29.71
CA LEU A 158 -17.18 5.32 29.08
C LEU A 158 -17.39 4.07 29.94
N ARG A 159 -17.09 4.14 31.24
CA ARG A 159 -17.31 3.03 32.19
C ARG A 159 -18.79 2.68 32.34
N ALA A 160 -19.68 3.66 32.16
CA ALA A 160 -21.12 3.46 32.16
C ALA A 160 -21.65 2.87 30.83
N GLY A 161 -20.80 2.71 29.80
CA GLY A 161 -21.19 2.19 28.49
C GLY A 161 -22.04 3.15 27.67
N VAL A 162 -22.07 4.43 28.02
CA VAL A 162 -22.85 5.46 27.29
C VAL A 162 -22.15 5.83 25.98
N SER A 163 -20.82 5.77 25.97
CA SER A 163 -19.95 5.98 24.82
C SER A 163 -18.75 5.02 24.94
N TYR A 164 -18.02 4.82 23.84
CA TYR A 164 -16.81 4.00 23.77
C TYR A 164 -15.56 4.83 23.44
N GLU A 165 -15.73 6.02 22.87
CA GLU A 165 -14.68 7.00 22.58
C GLU A 165 -15.29 8.40 22.66
N ILE A 166 -14.62 9.35 23.33
CA ILE A 166 -15.05 10.75 23.43
C ILE A 166 -13.89 11.69 23.05
N CYS A 167 -14.02 12.46 21.97
CA CYS A 167 -13.03 13.46 21.58
C CYS A 167 -13.20 14.76 22.37
N LEU A 168 -12.45 14.89 23.47
CA LEU A 168 -12.48 16.06 24.33
C LEU A 168 -11.41 17.07 23.88
N THR A 169 -11.82 18.32 23.65
CA THR A 169 -10.92 19.40 23.24
C THR A 169 -10.83 20.48 24.30
N ASN A 170 -9.84 21.37 24.19
CA ASN A 170 -9.67 22.61 24.93
C ASN A 170 -9.33 23.73 23.95
N SER A 171 -9.56 24.97 24.37
CA SER A 171 -9.29 26.17 23.57
C SER A 171 -8.21 27.02 24.24
N ALA A 172 -7.44 27.71 23.43
CA ALA A 172 -6.57 28.79 23.84
C ALA A 172 -6.91 30.08 23.09
N TRP A 173 -6.96 31.21 23.81
CA TRP A 173 -7.25 32.53 23.24
C TRP A 173 -6.11 33.51 23.47
N LEU A 174 -5.45 33.93 22.39
CA LEU A 174 -4.28 34.80 22.40
C LEU A 174 -4.57 36.13 21.67
N PRO A 175 -3.79 37.19 21.89
CA PRO A 175 -3.81 38.36 21.01
C PRO A 175 -3.40 37.97 19.59
N ALA A 176 -4.11 38.46 18.57
CA ALA A 176 -3.74 38.17 17.19
C ALA A 176 -2.38 38.82 16.83
N PRO A 177 -1.52 38.13 16.04
CA PRO A 177 -0.33 38.75 15.49
C PRO A 177 -0.71 39.86 14.51
N GLY A 178 0.23 40.78 14.26
CA GLY A 178 -0.01 41.88 13.32
C GLY A 178 -0.31 41.41 11.89
N ASP A 179 0.20 40.26 11.45
CA ASP A 179 -0.06 39.71 10.11
C ASP A 179 -0.33 38.20 10.18
N SER A 180 -1.60 37.84 9.95
CA SER A 180 -2.10 36.46 9.92
C SER A 180 -1.51 35.65 8.75
N TYR A 181 -1.14 36.29 7.64
CA TYR A 181 -0.52 35.61 6.51
C TYR A 181 0.96 35.33 6.78
N ALA A 182 1.68 36.28 7.38
CA ALA A 182 3.04 36.03 7.86
C ALA A 182 3.07 34.86 8.86
N PHE A 183 2.11 34.81 9.77
CA PHE A 183 1.90 33.68 10.67
C PHE A 183 1.67 32.37 9.91
N TYR A 184 0.77 32.35 8.92
CA TYR A 184 0.51 31.14 8.13
C TYR A 184 1.76 30.62 7.40
N ARG A 185 2.57 31.51 6.83
CA ARG A 185 3.84 31.10 6.20
C ARG A 185 4.80 30.47 7.21
N ALA A 186 4.87 31.01 8.42
CA ALA A 186 5.67 30.43 9.50
C ALA A 186 5.11 29.05 9.91
N LEU A 187 3.80 28.94 10.11
CA LEU A 187 3.13 27.68 10.44
C LEU A 187 3.37 26.60 9.39
N ARG A 188 3.23 26.91 8.09
CA ARG A 188 3.46 25.97 6.99
C ARG A 188 4.90 25.45 6.94
N ARG A 189 5.87 26.22 7.43
CA ARG A 189 7.27 25.80 7.56
C ARG A 189 7.50 24.90 8.77
N PHE A 190 6.92 25.24 9.92
CA PHE A 190 7.09 24.47 11.16
C PHE A 190 6.25 23.19 11.20
N ASN A 191 5.14 23.14 10.48
CA ASN A 191 4.23 22.00 10.41
C ASN A 191 3.65 21.86 9.00
N PRO A 192 4.47 21.44 8.01
CA PRO A 192 3.99 21.18 6.67
C PRO A 192 2.95 20.04 6.70
N ALA A 193 1.80 20.26 6.09
CA ALA A 193 0.69 19.32 6.10
C ALA A 193 0.02 19.22 4.72
N PRO A 194 -0.45 18.02 4.31
CA PRO A 194 -1.02 17.78 2.98
C PRO A 194 -2.30 18.57 2.70
N TYR A 195 -3.09 18.90 3.75
CA TYR A 195 -4.36 19.61 3.61
C TYR A 195 -4.31 21.00 4.28
N ALA A 196 -3.14 21.65 4.22
CA ALA A 196 -2.96 23.01 4.71
C ALA A 196 -3.67 24.04 3.82
N ALA A 197 -4.19 25.10 4.43
CA ALA A 197 -4.89 26.17 3.71
C ALA A 197 -4.80 27.50 4.46
N TYR A 198 -4.87 28.60 3.71
CA TYR A 198 -5.09 29.93 4.25
C TYR A 198 -6.35 30.53 3.63
N LEU A 199 -7.33 30.84 4.48
CA LEU A 199 -8.54 31.55 4.07
C LEU A 199 -8.56 32.93 4.71
N ARG A 200 -8.91 33.94 3.93
CA ARG A 200 -9.08 35.32 4.37
C ARG A 200 -10.47 35.79 3.96
N PHE A 201 -11.32 36.00 4.95
CA PHE A 201 -12.66 36.57 4.80
C PHE A 201 -12.74 37.90 5.51
N ASP A 202 -13.83 38.63 5.33
CA ASP A 202 -14.05 39.86 6.11
C ASP A 202 -14.21 39.51 7.60
N GLY A 203 -13.36 40.07 8.45
CA GLY A 203 -13.36 39.87 9.90
C GLY A 203 -12.91 38.48 10.41
N THR A 204 -12.58 37.51 9.54
CA THR A 204 -12.09 36.18 9.94
C THR A 204 -11.02 35.63 9.00
N ASP A 205 -9.84 35.32 9.55
CA ASP A 205 -8.79 34.60 8.84
C ASP A 205 -8.58 33.20 9.44
N VAL A 206 -8.23 32.22 8.60
CA VAL A 206 -7.98 30.83 9.01
C VAL A 206 -6.63 30.39 8.46
N ALA A 207 -5.69 30.06 9.35
CA ALA A 207 -4.39 29.49 9.02
C ALA A 207 -4.37 28.01 9.43
N CYS A 208 -4.68 27.13 8.48
CA CYS A 208 -4.86 25.69 8.70
C CYS A 208 -3.62 24.89 8.28
N ALA A 209 -3.16 23.99 9.15
CA ALA A 209 -2.08 23.04 8.88
C ALA A 209 -2.52 21.60 9.21
N SER A 210 -3.70 21.22 8.72
CA SER A 210 -4.31 19.93 9.00
C SER A 210 -3.65 18.78 8.23
N PRO A 211 -3.30 17.68 8.91
CA PRO A 211 -2.84 16.45 8.28
C PRO A 211 -3.99 15.51 7.89
N GLU A 212 -5.22 15.77 8.32
CA GLU A 212 -6.32 14.80 8.23
C GLU A 212 -7.38 15.20 7.20
N ARG A 213 -7.74 14.25 6.33
CA ARG A 213 -8.83 14.41 5.37
C ARG A 213 -10.13 13.95 6.00
N PHE A 214 -11.11 14.86 6.05
CA PHE A 214 -12.47 14.54 6.44
C PHE A 214 -13.14 13.70 5.36
N LEU A 215 -13.19 14.22 4.14
CA LEU A 215 -13.93 13.60 3.05
C LEU A 215 -13.43 14.10 1.69
N ARG A 216 -13.14 13.16 0.78
CA ARG A 216 -12.95 13.42 -0.65
C ARG A 216 -14.05 12.71 -1.43
N ILE A 217 -14.63 13.41 -2.40
CA ILE A 217 -15.63 12.90 -3.32
C ILE A 217 -15.12 13.21 -4.72
N THR A 218 -14.93 12.19 -5.53
CA THR A 218 -14.51 12.35 -6.92
C THR A 218 -15.72 12.64 -7.82
N PRO A 219 -15.53 13.21 -9.04
CA PRO A 219 -16.64 13.52 -9.95
C PRO A 219 -17.53 12.33 -10.32
N ASP A 220 -16.98 11.12 -10.31
CA ASP A 220 -17.73 9.89 -10.55
C ASP A 220 -18.56 9.45 -9.34
N GLY A 221 -18.38 10.05 -8.15
CA GLY A 221 -19.17 9.75 -6.96
C GLY A 221 -18.52 8.74 -6.02
N THR A 222 -17.21 8.54 -6.10
CA THR A 222 -16.46 7.76 -5.09
C THR A 222 -16.16 8.64 -3.89
N ALA A 223 -16.69 8.28 -2.73
CA ALA A 223 -16.43 8.95 -1.46
C ALA A 223 -15.31 8.22 -0.70
N GLU A 224 -14.37 8.98 -0.14
CA GLU A 224 -13.22 8.50 0.64
C GLU A 224 -13.03 9.35 1.89
N THR A 225 -12.83 8.73 3.03
CA THR A 225 -12.36 9.37 4.26
C THR A 225 -11.07 8.70 4.75
N LYS A 226 -10.20 9.48 5.40
CA LYS A 226 -8.90 9.01 5.90
C LYS A 226 -8.69 9.39 7.37
N PRO A 227 -9.34 8.68 8.31
CA PRO A 227 -9.15 8.95 9.73
C PRO A 227 -7.71 8.69 10.18
N ILE A 228 -7.25 9.52 11.10
CA ILE A 228 -5.93 9.39 11.74
C ILE A 228 -6.11 9.17 13.24
N LYS A 229 -5.45 8.15 13.80
CA LYS A 229 -5.38 7.90 15.26
C LYS A 229 -3.98 7.45 15.62
N GLY A 230 -3.45 7.89 16.76
CA GLY A 230 -2.05 7.68 17.09
C GLY A 230 -1.09 8.50 16.22
N THR A 231 -0.19 9.21 16.88
CA THR A 231 0.84 10.03 16.23
C THR A 231 2.14 9.84 16.99
N ALA A 232 3.22 9.52 16.28
CA ALA A 232 4.55 9.45 16.86
C ALA A 232 5.43 10.56 16.26
N PRO A 233 6.22 11.28 17.08
CA PRO A 233 7.15 12.27 16.55
C PRO A 233 8.21 11.58 15.69
N ARG A 234 8.74 12.30 14.69
CA ARG A 234 9.92 11.82 13.97
C ARG A 234 11.10 11.72 14.93
N GLY A 235 11.86 10.65 14.80
CA GLY A 235 13.09 10.47 15.55
C GLY A 235 14.13 11.50 15.15
N GLN A 236 14.94 11.90 16.13
CA GLN A 236 16.10 12.78 15.91
C GLN A 236 17.15 12.15 14.97
N ASN A 237 17.09 10.83 14.78
CA ASN A 237 17.92 10.06 13.88
C ASN A 237 17.10 8.86 13.33
N PRO A 238 17.54 8.21 12.24
CA PRO A 238 16.81 7.11 11.61
C PRO A 238 16.45 5.96 12.57
N GLU A 239 17.32 5.62 13.51
CA GLU A 239 17.06 4.57 14.51
C GLU A 239 15.93 4.92 15.49
N LYS A 240 15.87 6.16 15.99
CA LYS A 240 14.77 6.63 16.84
C LYS A 240 13.49 6.80 16.01
N ASP A 241 13.61 7.14 14.73
CA ASP A 241 12.49 7.33 13.80
C ASP A 241 11.80 5.99 13.52
N ALA A 242 12.58 4.97 13.15
CA ALA A 242 12.08 3.62 12.93
C ALA A 242 11.48 3.01 14.19
N ARG A 243 12.06 3.25 15.38
CA ARG A 243 11.46 2.82 16.66
C ARG A 243 10.13 3.53 16.94
N ALA A 244 10.04 4.83 16.68
CA ALA A 244 8.80 5.58 16.82
C ALA A 244 7.71 5.07 15.87
N LEU A 245 8.08 4.74 14.62
CA LEU A 245 7.18 4.14 13.63
C LEU A 245 6.69 2.75 14.05
N ALA A 246 7.60 1.86 14.46
CA ALA A 246 7.27 0.49 14.88
C ALA A 246 6.44 0.46 16.17
N ALA A 247 6.75 1.32 17.14
CA ALA A 247 5.96 1.49 18.35
C ALA A 247 4.54 1.97 18.04
N LEU A 248 4.38 2.89 17.08
CA LEU A 248 3.07 3.34 16.63
C LEU A 248 2.29 2.21 15.93
N ALA A 249 2.93 1.44 15.06
CA ALA A 249 2.30 0.34 14.33
C ALA A 249 1.79 -0.79 15.25
N SER A 250 2.50 -1.03 16.35
CA SER A 250 2.21 -2.07 17.35
C SER A 250 1.39 -1.58 18.55
N SER A 251 1.12 -0.27 18.65
CA SER A 251 0.38 0.32 19.77
C SER A 251 -1.06 -0.20 19.81
N SER A 252 -1.39 -0.99 20.84
CA SER A 252 -2.74 -1.52 21.07
C SER A 252 -3.77 -0.40 21.21
N LYS A 253 -3.44 0.67 21.94
CA LYS A 253 -4.28 1.88 22.10
C LYS A 253 -4.56 2.54 20.74
N ALA A 254 -3.52 2.87 19.98
CA ALA A 254 -3.69 3.56 18.70
C ALA A 254 -4.49 2.72 17.68
N ARG A 255 -4.29 1.40 17.68
CA ARG A 255 -5.06 0.46 16.85
C ARG A 255 -6.52 0.36 17.29
N ALA A 256 -6.79 0.33 18.60
CA ALA A 256 -8.15 0.30 19.13
C ALA A 256 -8.91 1.58 18.74
N GLU A 257 -8.34 2.76 18.99
CA GLU A 257 -8.90 4.05 18.55
C GLU A 257 -9.14 4.07 17.04
N ASN A 258 -8.17 3.60 16.24
CA ASN A 258 -8.29 3.58 14.80
C ASN A 258 -9.40 2.64 14.32
N LEU A 259 -9.58 1.48 14.97
CA LEU A 259 -10.65 0.54 14.64
C LEU A 259 -12.03 1.13 14.94
N MET A 260 -12.20 1.74 16.12
CA MET A 260 -13.45 2.37 16.54
C MET A 260 -13.86 3.47 15.57
N ILE A 261 -12.90 4.32 15.16
CA ILE A 261 -13.22 5.40 14.22
C ILE A 261 -13.52 4.87 12.80
N VAL A 262 -12.84 3.82 12.35
CA VAL A 262 -13.14 3.19 11.06
C VAL A 262 -14.56 2.66 11.04
N ASP A 263 -15.03 2.04 12.12
CA ASP A 263 -16.39 1.51 12.17
C ASP A 263 -17.43 2.64 12.17
N LEU A 264 -17.19 3.72 12.92
CA LEU A 264 -18.04 4.90 12.87
C LEU A 264 -18.15 5.48 11.45
N LEU A 265 -17.02 5.60 10.75
CA LEU A 265 -16.97 6.18 9.41
C LEU A 265 -17.55 5.26 8.34
N ARG A 266 -17.46 3.93 8.52
CA ARG A 266 -18.19 2.96 7.69
C ARG A 266 -19.70 3.16 7.85
N ASN A 267 -20.18 3.35 9.07
CA ASN A 267 -21.59 3.64 9.33
C ASN A 267 -22.02 4.99 8.73
N ASP A 268 -21.18 6.03 8.83
CA ASP A 268 -21.46 7.34 8.23
C ASP A 268 -21.60 7.27 6.72
N LEU A 269 -20.63 6.65 6.03
CA LEU A 269 -20.70 6.45 4.58
C LEU A 269 -21.85 5.49 4.20
N GLY A 270 -22.13 4.48 5.01
CA GLY A 270 -23.23 3.54 4.78
C GLY A 270 -24.61 4.20 4.66
N ARG A 271 -24.81 5.38 5.26
CA ARG A 271 -26.06 6.15 5.14
C ARG A 271 -26.26 6.76 3.75
N VAL A 272 -25.19 7.01 3.00
CA VAL A 272 -25.21 7.78 1.73
C VAL A 272 -24.68 7.00 0.53
N CYS A 273 -23.92 5.93 0.78
CA CYS A 273 -23.40 5.05 -0.26
C CYS A 273 -24.40 3.95 -0.66
N ALA A 274 -24.18 3.37 -1.84
CA ALA A 274 -24.90 2.19 -2.30
C ALA A 274 -24.60 1.00 -1.39
N SER A 275 -25.61 0.17 -1.13
CA SER A 275 -25.47 -1.03 -0.30
C SER A 275 -24.34 -1.93 -0.82
N GLY A 276 -23.50 -2.42 0.09
CA GLY A 276 -22.34 -3.25 -0.25
C GLY A 276 -21.14 -2.51 -0.86
N SER A 277 -21.25 -1.21 -1.15
CA SER A 277 -20.14 -0.46 -1.77
C SER A 277 -19.12 0.09 -0.76
N VAL A 278 -19.42 0.08 0.55
CA VAL A 278 -18.54 0.61 1.59
C VAL A 278 -17.51 -0.43 2.04
N TYR A 279 -16.22 -0.14 1.88
CA TYR A 279 -15.12 -1.03 2.22
C TYR A 279 -13.90 -0.26 2.75
N VAL A 280 -12.94 -0.99 3.32
CA VAL A 280 -11.74 -0.42 3.96
C VAL A 280 -10.50 -0.89 3.19
N PRO A 281 -10.06 -0.19 2.12
CA PRO A 281 -8.90 -0.61 1.32
C PRO A 281 -7.57 -0.63 2.09
N ARG A 282 -7.44 0.22 3.13
CA ARG A 282 -6.26 0.27 3.99
C ARG A 282 -6.72 0.42 5.44
N LEU A 283 -6.34 -0.53 6.29
CA LEU A 283 -6.67 -0.53 7.71
C LEU A 283 -5.37 -0.40 8.52
N MET A 284 -5.29 0.63 9.37
CA MET A 284 -4.18 0.88 10.30
C MET A 284 -2.81 0.93 9.61
N ASN A 285 -2.73 1.61 8.48
CA ASN A 285 -1.49 1.77 7.74
C ASN A 285 -0.67 2.92 8.33
N THR A 286 0.59 2.68 8.70
CA THR A 286 1.47 3.77 9.15
C THR A 286 1.98 4.59 7.96
N GLU A 287 1.68 5.88 7.95
CA GLU A 287 2.19 6.85 6.98
C GLU A 287 3.23 7.77 7.63
N THR A 288 4.31 8.05 6.91
CA THR A 288 5.39 8.93 7.38
C THR A 288 5.27 10.30 6.73
N TYR A 289 5.21 11.33 7.55
CA TYR A 289 5.20 12.73 7.16
C TYR A 289 6.48 13.44 7.59
N ALA A 290 6.67 14.69 7.17
CA ALA A 290 7.89 15.45 7.44
C ALA A 290 8.23 15.56 8.94
N THR A 291 7.22 15.65 9.81
CA THR A 291 7.39 15.91 11.25
C THR A 291 6.84 14.81 12.16
N VAL A 292 6.03 13.87 11.65
CA VAL A 292 5.43 12.78 12.44
C VAL A 292 5.22 11.50 11.62
N HIS A 293 5.08 10.35 12.29
CA HIS A 293 4.41 9.15 11.79
C HIS A 293 2.96 9.12 12.26
N GLN A 294 2.05 8.60 11.44
CA GLN A 294 0.61 8.56 11.74
C GLN A 294 0.00 7.22 11.33
N LEU A 295 -0.91 6.68 12.15
CA LEU A 295 -1.70 5.51 11.78
C LEU A 295 -2.94 6.01 11.01
N VAL A 296 -3.03 5.65 9.74
CA VAL A 296 -4.06 6.11 8.81
C VAL A 296 -4.85 4.91 8.31
N SER A 297 -6.17 5.02 8.36
CA SER A 297 -7.06 4.10 7.65
C SER A 297 -7.72 4.82 6.48
N THR A 298 -8.19 4.06 5.50
CA THR A 298 -8.95 4.59 4.36
C THR A 298 -10.27 3.84 4.31
N VAL A 299 -11.38 4.56 4.36
CA VAL A 299 -12.73 4.01 4.15
C VAL A 299 -13.28 4.61 2.87
N ARG A 300 -13.79 3.77 1.96
CA ARG A 300 -14.34 4.18 0.67
C ARG A 300 -15.74 3.65 0.49
N GLY A 301 -16.54 4.37 -0.30
CA GLY A 301 -17.87 3.94 -0.74
C GLY A 301 -18.28 4.61 -2.04
N ARG A 302 -19.28 4.04 -2.72
CA ARG A 302 -19.88 4.64 -3.92
C ARG A 302 -21.16 5.37 -3.53
N LEU A 303 -21.25 6.67 -3.75
CA LEU A 303 -22.50 7.41 -3.51
C LEU A 303 -23.65 6.83 -4.32
N ARG A 304 -24.86 6.84 -3.75
CA ARG A 304 -26.06 6.49 -4.51
C ARG A 304 -26.32 7.53 -5.61
N PRO A 305 -26.93 7.16 -6.75
CA PRO A 305 -27.11 8.06 -7.89
C PRO A 305 -27.83 9.38 -7.56
N GLU A 306 -28.73 9.37 -6.58
CA GLU A 306 -29.52 10.51 -6.11
C GLU A 306 -28.80 11.38 -5.06
N THR A 307 -27.66 10.92 -4.54
CA THR A 307 -26.94 11.59 -3.45
C THR A 307 -25.89 12.55 -3.99
N THR A 308 -25.92 13.81 -3.55
CA THR A 308 -24.93 14.82 -3.94
C THR A 308 -23.69 14.80 -3.04
N SER A 309 -22.65 15.54 -3.43
CA SER A 309 -21.48 15.74 -2.57
C SER A 309 -21.85 16.46 -1.28
N VAL A 310 -22.79 17.41 -1.32
CA VAL A 310 -23.27 18.16 -0.15
C VAL A 310 -24.05 17.25 0.80
N ASP A 311 -24.88 16.34 0.28
CA ASP A 311 -25.58 15.34 1.11
C ASP A 311 -24.60 14.42 1.84
N CYS A 312 -23.56 13.96 1.15
CA CYS A 312 -22.53 13.12 1.74
C CYS A 312 -21.79 13.86 2.87
N VAL A 313 -21.42 15.13 2.63
CA VAL A 313 -20.82 16.00 3.66
C VAL A 313 -21.78 16.14 4.85
N ARG A 314 -23.04 16.51 4.62
CA ARG A 314 -24.04 16.70 5.68
C ARG A 314 -24.25 15.44 6.50
N ALA A 315 -24.30 14.28 5.85
CA ALA A 315 -24.45 13.00 6.53
C ALA A 315 -23.21 12.69 7.39
N CYS A 316 -22.01 12.84 6.85
CA CYS A 316 -20.77 12.46 7.55
C CYS A 316 -20.34 13.49 8.62
N PHE A 317 -20.86 14.72 8.60
CA PHE A 317 -20.46 15.81 9.50
C PHE A 317 -21.14 15.71 10.89
N PRO A 318 -20.44 16.08 11.98
CA PRO A 318 -19.01 16.40 12.05
C PRO A 318 -18.13 15.17 11.82
N GLY A 319 -16.90 15.42 11.39
CA GLY A 319 -15.93 14.38 11.11
C GLY A 319 -15.71 13.48 12.32
N GLY A 320 -15.77 12.17 12.11
CA GLY A 320 -15.83 11.20 13.20
C GLY A 320 -14.69 11.34 14.22
N SER A 321 -13.47 11.64 13.75
CA SER A 321 -12.26 11.77 14.59
C SER A 321 -12.34 12.90 15.62
N MET A 322 -13.23 13.88 15.41
CA MET A 322 -13.48 15.01 16.31
C MET A 322 -14.78 14.86 17.10
N THR A 323 -15.34 13.65 17.14
CA THR A 323 -16.59 13.32 17.83
C THR A 323 -16.39 12.17 18.82
N GLY A 324 -16.89 10.98 18.51
CA GLY A 324 -16.83 9.80 19.35
C GLY A 324 -17.93 8.81 18.95
N ALA A 325 -18.00 7.67 19.63
CA ALA A 325 -18.90 6.59 19.24
C ALA A 325 -19.71 6.08 20.44
N PRO A 326 -21.05 5.97 20.35
CA PRO A 326 -21.92 6.37 19.24
C PRO A 326 -22.00 7.90 19.05
N LYS A 327 -22.01 8.40 17.80
CA LYS A 327 -21.81 9.82 17.46
C LYS A 327 -22.77 10.78 18.15
N MET A 328 -24.09 10.60 17.95
CA MET A 328 -25.08 11.56 18.44
C MET A 328 -25.05 11.72 19.96
N ARG A 329 -25.00 10.59 20.68
CA ARG A 329 -24.93 10.61 22.13
C ARG A 329 -23.62 11.23 22.64
N THR A 330 -22.51 10.95 21.97
CA THR A 330 -21.21 11.49 22.35
C THR A 330 -21.11 13.00 22.12
N LEU A 331 -21.73 13.53 21.08
CA LEU A 331 -21.81 14.98 20.84
C LEU A 331 -22.52 15.73 21.99
N GLU A 332 -23.60 15.16 22.54
CA GLU A 332 -24.30 15.73 23.70
C GLU A 332 -23.41 15.74 24.96
N ILE A 333 -22.61 14.69 25.15
CA ILE A 333 -21.64 14.60 26.26
C ILE A 333 -20.57 15.67 26.07
N ILE A 334 -19.98 15.77 24.88
CA ILE A 334 -18.97 16.79 24.56
C ILE A 334 -19.50 18.20 24.87
N ASP A 335 -20.72 18.53 24.42
CA ASP A 335 -21.33 19.84 24.70
C ASP A 335 -21.56 20.12 26.18
N SER A 336 -21.73 19.06 27.00
CA SER A 336 -21.88 19.20 28.44
C SER A 336 -20.55 19.42 29.17
N LEU A 337 -19.45 18.91 28.60
CA LEU A 337 -18.12 18.96 29.20
C LEU A 337 -17.31 20.16 28.72
N GLU A 338 -17.50 20.58 27.47
CA GLU A 338 -16.87 21.77 26.91
C GLU A 338 -17.63 23.02 27.33
N THR A 339 -16.89 24.10 27.59
CA THR A 339 -17.44 25.35 28.16
C THR A 339 -17.72 26.42 27.11
N GLU A 340 -17.33 26.20 25.87
CA GLU A 340 -17.52 27.12 24.75
C GLU A 340 -17.58 26.36 23.42
N ALA A 341 -18.03 27.05 22.37
CA ALA A 341 -18.11 26.49 21.02
C ALA A 341 -16.73 26.29 20.40
N ARG A 342 -16.58 25.27 19.56
CA ARG A 342 -15.32 25.02 18.84
C ARG A 342 -15.14 25.96 17.63
N GLY A 343 -16.25 26.48 17.09
CA GLY A 343 -16.23 27.40 15.94
C GLY A 343 -15.66 26.74 14.68
N VAL A 344 -14.69 27.39 14.03
CA VAL A 344 -14.03 26.83 12.83
C VAL A 344 -13.20 25.58 13.17
N TYR A 345 -12.62 25.51 14.37
CA TYR A 345 -11.85 24.35 14.83
C TYR A 345 -12.75 23.12 14.98
N SER A 346 -12.23 21.93 14.69
CA SER A 346 -12.98 20.66 14.58
C SER A 346 -14.04 20.61 13.46
N GLY A 347 -14.24 21.71 12.73
CA GLY A 347 -15.07 21.75 11.53
C GLY A 347 -14.41 21.08 10.33
N ALA A 348 -14.82 21.49 9.12
CA ALA A 348 -14.24 21.03 7.87
C ALA A 348 -13.93 22.19 6.93
N LEU A 349 -12.80 22.13 6.23
CA LEU A 349 -12.36 23.19 5.30
C LEU A 349 -11.88 22.59 3.98
N GLY A 350 -12.20 23.23 2.86
CA GLY A 350 -11.72 22.83 1.54
C GLY A 350 -12.59 23.37 0.43
N TYR A 351 -12.95 22.53 -0.55
CA TYR A 351 -13.76 22.94 -1.69
C TYR A 351 -14.93 22.01 -2.01
N LEU A 352 -15.94 22.58 -2.67
CA LEU A 352 -17.04 21.92 -3.36
C LEU A 352 -17.05 22.40 -4.82
N SER A 353 -16.82 21.49 -5.76
CA SER A 353 -16.60 21.79 -7.18
C SER A 353 -17.89 21.68 -7.99
N CYS A 354 -18.02 22.50 -9.03
CA CYS A 354 -19.16 22.51 -9.94
C CYS A 354 -19.30 21.21 -10.77
N ASN A 355 -18.27 20.37 -10.85
CA ASN A 355 -18.35 19.04 -11.47
C ASN A 355 -18.89 17.94 -10.52
N GLY A 356 -19.18 18.29 -9.26
CA GLY A 356 -19.64 17.37 -8.21
C GLY A 356 -18.54 16.88 -7.27
N ALA A 357 -17.27 17.17 -7.54
CA ALA A 357 -16.19 16.78 -6.64
C ALA A 357 -16.16 17.62 -5.36
N ALA A 358 -15.55 17.07 -4.31
CA ALA A 358 -15.27 17.76 -3.05
C ALA A 358 -13.97 17.22 -2.44
N ASP A 359 -13.20 18.06 -1.76
CA ASP A 359 -12.11 17.61 -0.88
C ASP A 359 -12.08 18.54 0.33
N LEU A 360 -12.36 17.97 1.50
CA LEU A 360 -12.48 18.66 2.77
C LEU A 360 -11.57 17.99 3.80
N ASN A 361 -10.84 18.81 4.55
CA ASN A 361 -10.04 18.37 5.69
C ASN A 361 -10.85 18.40 7.00
N ILE A 362 -10.28 17.84 8.06
CA ILE A 362 -10.69 18.14 9.44
C ILE A 362 -9.92 19.37 9.90
N VAL A 363 -10.57 20.38 10.47
CA VAL A 363 -9.88 21.61 10.89
C VAL A 363 -9.18 21.40 12.25
N ILE A 364 -7.93 20.91 12.17
CA ILE A 364 -7.03 20.70 13.31
C ILE A 364 -5.64 21.30 13.03
N ARG A 365 -4.87 21.57 14.08
CA ARG A 365 -3.59 22.31 14.00
C ARG A 365 -3.74 23.64 13.26
N THR A 366 -4.83 24.35 13.59
CA THR A 366 -5.30 25.55 12.90
C THR A 366 -5.36 26.71 13.88
N ALA A 367 -4.96 27.90 13.42
CA ALA A 367 -5.20 29.16 14.11
C ALA A 367 -6.32 29.93 13.39
N VAL A 368 -7.28 30.43 14.15
CA VAL A 368 -8.40 31.23 13.66
C VAL A 368 -8.28 32.64 14.23
N PHE A 369 -8.33 33.66 13.37
CA PHE A 369 -8.18 35.05 13.78
C PHE A 369 -9.51 35.77 13.61
N SER A 370 -10.02 36.36 14.69
CA SER A 370 -11.24 37.18 14.65
C SER A 370 -11.26 38.17 15.82
N GLY A 371 -11.80 39.37 15.59
CA GLY A 371 -11.94 40.38 16.63
C GLY A 371 -10.63 40.77 17.34
N GLY A 372 -9.49 40.73 16.64
CA GLY A 372 -8.17 41.01 17.22
C GLY A 372 -7.59 39.90 18.12
N ARG A 373 -8.24 38.74 18.18
CA ARG A 373 -7.78 37.56 18.92
C ARG A 373 -7.46 36.41 17.96
N MET A 374 -6.60 35.52 18.42
CA MET A 374 -6.27 34.25 17.80
C MET A 374 -6.81 33.12 18.69
N HIS A 375 -7.58 32.22 18.09
CA HIS A 375 -8.10 31.00 18.71
C HIS A 375 -7.33 29.79 18.19
N ILE A 376 -6.95 28.91 19.11
CA ILE A 376 -6.32 27.62 18.83
C ILE A 376 -7.08 26.56 19.62
N GLY A 377 -7.52 25.50 18.95
CA GLY A 377 -8.07 24.32 19.62
C GLY A 377 -7.07 23.16 19.63
N ALA A 378 -7.09 22.36 20.70
CA ALA A 378 -6.38 21.09 20.78
C ALA A 378 -7.13 20.09 21.65
N GLY A 379 -6.96 18.80 21.37
CA GLY A 379 -7.65 17.73 22.09
C GLY A 379 -7.33 16.36 21.53
N GLY A 380 -7.94 15.34 22.13
CA GLY A 380 -7.69 13.95 21.84
C GLY A 380 -8.91 13.08 22.09
N ALA A 381 -8.86 11.85 21.59
CA ALA A 381 -9.85 10.85 21.88
C ALA A 381 -9.56 10.24 23.25
N ILE A 382 -10.55 10.29 24.13
CA ILE A 382 -10.52 9.63 25.42
C ILE A 382 -11.15 8.26 25.26
N VAL A 383 -10.40 7.22 25.61
CA VAL A 383 -10.83 5.82 25.67
C VAL A 383 -10.66 5.29 27.09
N LEU A 384 -11.15 4.08 27.39
CA LEU A 384 -11.07 3.51 28.74
C LEU A 384 -9.63 3.37 29.26
N ASP A 385 -8.67 3.17 28.36
CA ASP A 385 -7.24 3.02 28.67
C ASP A 385 -6.49 4.36 28.68
N SER A 386 -7.18 5.50 28.51
CA SER A 386 -6.55 6.82 28.55
C SER A 386 -6.11 7.21 29.97
N ASP A 387 -4.86 7.63 30.13
CA ASP A 387 -4.36 8.28 31.33
C ASP A 387 -4.60 9.81 31.26
N PRO A 388 -5.30 10.42 32.24
CA PRO A 388 -5.62 11.85 32.18
C PRO A 388 -4.41 12.78 32.04
N ALA A 389 -3.28 12.46 32.68
CA ALA A 389 -2.10 13.31 32.63
C ALA A 389 -1.42 13.22 31.25
N GLU A 390 -1.30 12.01 30.69
CA GLU A 390 -0.78 11.82 29.34
C GLU A 390 -1.63 12.54 28.28
N GLU A 391 -2.96 12.48 28.40
CA GLU A 391 -3.88 13.15 27.47
C GLU A 391 -3.75 14.69 27.54
N TYR A 392 -3.51 15.25 28.73
CA TYR A 392 -3.25 16.68 28.89
C TYR A 392 -1.93 17.08 28.21
N GLU A 393 -0.86 16.30 28.40
CA GLU A 393 0.43 16.55 27.73
C GLU A 393 0.32 16.41 26.20
N GLU A 394 -0.45 15.44 25.71
CA GLU A 394 -0.72 15.28 24.27
C GLU A 394 -1.49 16.49 23.71
N MET A 395 -2.46 17.01 24.44
CA MET A 395 -3.19 18.23 24.07
C MET A 395 -2.24 19.43 23.94
N LEU A 396 -1.34 19.65 24.90
CA LEU A 396 -0.33 20.71 24.82
C LEU A 396 0.60 20.51 23.62
N LEU A 397 1.07 19.28 23.40
CA LEU A 397 1.95 18.95 22.27
C LEU A 397 1.32 19.32 20.92
N LYS A 398 0.02 19.10 20.75
CA LYS A 398 -0.72 19.44 19.51
C LYS A 398 -0.79 20.95 19.24
N THR A 399 -0.61 21.80 20.26
CA THR A 399 -0.56 23.27 20.09
C THR A 399 0.83 23.80 19.74
N ALA A 400 1.89 23.02 19.99
CA ALA A 400 3.28 23.49 19.98
C ALA A 400 3.72 24.09 18.63
N ALA A 401 3.27 23.53 17.51
CA ALA A 401 3.56 24.09 16.18
C ALA A 401 2.95 25.49 15.98
N THR A 402 1.70 25.66 16.40
CA THR A 402 0.97 26.93 16.32
C THR A 402 1.60 27.98 17.22
N MET A 403 2.01 27.60 18.43
CA MET A 403 2.72 28.48 19.36
C MET A 403 4.11 28.90 18.84
N ARG A 404 4.83 28.00 18.16
CA ARG A 404 6.11 28.37 17.50
C ARG A 404 5.90 29.39 16.38
N ALA A 405 4.86 29.20 15.56
CA ALA A 405 4.50 30.18 14.54
C ALA A 405 4.12 31.54 15.16
N TYR A 406 3.46 31.51 16.32
CA TYR A 406 3.10 32.72 17.05
C TYR A 406 4.33 33.47 17.58
N GLN A 407 5.27 32.76 18.20
CA GLN A 407 6.51 33.36 18.71
C GLN A 407 7.45 33.89 17.62
N ALA A 408 7.38 33.30 16.42
CA ALA A 408 8.17 33.72 15.26
C ALA A 408 7.68 35.02 14.60
N VAL A 409 6.49 35.52 14.98
CA VAL A 409 5.89 36.74 14.44
C VAL A 409 5.64 37.70 15.61
N GLU A 410 6.12 38.94 15.53
CA GLU A 410 5.91 39.89 16.63
C GLU A 410 4.40 40.08 16.94
N PRO A 411 3.99 40.00 18.21
CA PRO A 411 2.64 40.37 18.61
C PRO A 411 2.39 41.85 18.26
N ALA A 412 1.20 42.18 17.77
CA ALA A 412 0.86 43.58 17.55
C ALA A 412 0.97 44.35 18.87
N SER A 413 1.72 45.46 18.89
CA SER A 413 1.74 46.35 20.04
C SER A 413 0.33 46.89 20.29
N ALA A 414 -0.12 46.83 21.55
CA ALA A 414 -1.40 47.37 21.96
C ALA A 414 -1.37 48.90 21.82
N GLY A 415 -1.81 49.42 20.67
CA GLY A 415 -1.86 50.86 20.45
C GLY A 415 -1.84 51.30 19.00
N SER A 416 -2.92 51.02 18.26
CA SER A 416 -3.64 51.96 17.36
C SER A 416 -4.66 51.15 16.55
N PRO A 417 -5.91 51.60 16.38
CA PRO A 417 -6.83 50.94 15.47
C PRO A 417 -6.19 50.96 14.07
N ARG A 418 -6.02 49.78 13.46
CA ARG A 418 -5.67 49.72 12.04
C ARG A 418 -6.72 50.54 11.28
N PRO A 419 -6.34 51.52 10.44
CA PRO A 419 -7.30 52.11 9.53
C PRO A 419 -7.83 50.98 8.65
N PRO A 420 -9.11 51.02 8.23
CA PRO A 420 -9.64 50.02 7.32
C PRO A 420 -8.71 49.99 6.10
N GLY A 421 -7.95 48.91 5.99
CA GLY A 421 -7.06 48.71 4.86
C GLY A 421 -7.95 48.62 3.64
N ARG A 422 -8.08 49.73 2.91
CA ARG A 422 -8.55 49.66 1.53
C ARG A 422 -7.74 48.55 0.88
N PRO A 423 -8.37 47.56 0.22
CA PRO A 423 -7.62 46.57 -0.52
C PRO A 423 -6.67 47.34 -1.42
N ALA A 424 -5.38 47.00 -1.37
CA ALA A 424 -4.48 47.35 -2.46
C ALA A 424 -4.99 46.57 -3.67
N ILE A 425 -6.04 47.10 -4.30
CA ILE A 425 -6.37 46.84 -5.68
C ILE A 425 -5.11 47.30 -6.39
N CYS A 426 -4.26 46.36 -6.80
CA CYS A 426 -3.45 46.57 -7.98
C CYS A 426 -4.46 47.09 -9.00
N SER A 427 -4.40 48.37 -9.35
CA SER A 427 -5.46 49.05 -10.11
C SER A 427 -5.60 48.37 -11.46
N TRP A 428 -6.46 47.36 -11.54
CA TRP A 428 -7.00 46.87 -12.79
C TRP A 428 -7.81 48.04 -13.37
N PRO A 429 -7.56 48.43 -14.63
CA PRO A 429 -8.36 49.48 -15.25
C PRO A 429 -9.84 49.03 -15.22
N PRO A 430 -10.78 49.92 -14.89
CA PRO A 430 -12.18 49.54 -14.78
C PRO A 430 -12.69 49.04 -16.15
N PRO A 431 -13.54 47.99 -16.19
CA PRO A 431 -14.19 47.60 -17.43
C PRO A 431 -15.03 48.78 -17.92
N ARG A 432 -14.85 49.14 -19.20
CA ARG A 432 -15.60 50.23 -19.84
C ARG A 432 -17.10 49.96 -19.69
N ARG A 433 -17.83 50.94 -19.13
CA ARG A 433 -19.30 50.89 -19.01
C ARG A 433 -19.93 50.56 -20.36
N ARG A 434 -20.79 49.53 -20.39
CA ARG A 434 -21.61 49.17 -21.56
C ARG A 434 -22.45 50.37 -22.04
N PRO A 435 -22.53 50.67 -23.35
CA PRO A 435 -23.60 51.50 -23.88
C PRO A 435 -24.90 50.70 -23.86
N ARG A 436 -26.00 51.34 -23.43
CA ARG A 436 -27.36 50.77 -23.55
C ARG A 436 -27.69 50.51 -25.03
N PRO A 437 -28.31 49.37 -25.41
CA PRO A 437 -28.79 49.19 -26.77
C PRO A 437 -30.07 50.00 -26.97
N ARG A 438 -30.10 50.84 -28.02
CA ARG A 438 -31.34 51.39 -28.60
C ARG A 438 -31.99 50.34 -29.50
N PRO A 439 -33.33 50.28 -29.60
CA PRO A 439 -34.03 49.26 -30.36
C PRO A 439 -34.19 49.65 -31.84
N ARG A 440 -34.13 48.67 -32.75
CA ARG A 440 -34.72 48.63 -34.11
C ARG A 440 -34.29 47.31 -34.78
N SER A 441 -35.16 46.34 -35.04
CA SER A 441 -36.27 46.23 -36.01
C SER A 441 -35.85 45.60 -37.35
N SER A 442 -36.47 44.46 -37.63
CA SER A 442 -36.99 43.93 -38.93
C SER A 442 -36.06 43.57 -40.10
N ALA A 443 -36.29 42.34 -40.59
CA ALA A 443 -36.15 41.80 -41.96
C ALA A 443 -34.71 41.65 -42.49
N GLY A 444 -34.33 40.62 -43.25
CA GLY A 444 -35.05 39.52 -43.90
C GLY A 444 -34.18 39.02 -45.08
N ASP A 445 -34.24 37.72 -45.34
CA ASP A 445 -34.02 37.05 -46.63
C ASP A 445 -32.62 36.88 -47.29
N ARG A 446 -32.26 35.59 -47.41
CA ARG A 446 -32.08 34.76 -48.64
C ARG A 446 -30.69 34.38 -49.20
N HIS A 447 -30.63 33.05 -49.42
CA HIS A 447 -30.01 32.23 -50.49
C HIS A 447 -28.48 32.21 -50.67
N ILE A 448 -27.81 31.07 -50.43
CA ILE A 448 -27.67 29.82 -51.25
C ILE A 448 -27.00 30.06 -52.60
N GLY A 449 -25.80 29.49 -52.75
CA GLY A 449 -25.48 28.70 -53.95
C GLY A 449 -24.08 28.81 -54.55
N VAL A 450 -23.45 27.63 -54.69
CA VAL A 450 -22.62 27.18 -55.83
C VAL A 450 -21.07 27.18 -55.67
N ARG A 451 -20.54 25.95 -55.62
CA ARG A 451 -19.18 25.41 -55.89
C ARG A 451 -18.84 25.45 -57.39
N PRO A 452 -17.72 24.88 -57.91
CA PRO A 452 -16.32 24.77 -57.47
C PRO A 452 -15.34 25.13 -58.63
N THR A 453 -14.01 24.99 -58.44
CA THR A 453 -13.13 24.37 -59.48
C THR A 453 -11.72 24.10 -58.95
N ARG A 454 -11.15 22.96 -59.40
CA ARG A 454 -9.75 22.54 -59.26
C ARG A 454 -8.96 23.00 -60.49
N ALA A 455 -7.66 23.31 -60.33
CA ALA A 455 -6.65 23.10 -61.37
C ALA A 455 -5.28 22.81 -60.75
N ARG A 456 -4.51 21.95 -61.45
CA ARG A 456 -3.22 21.33 -61.08
C ARG A 456 -2.03 22.08 -61.72
N ARG A 457 -0.87 22.03 -61.03
CA ARG A 457 0.57 21.83 -61.48
C ARG A 457 1.11 22.74 -62.63
N ALA A 458 2.38 23.16 -62.73
CA ALA A 458 3.65 22.52 -62.34
C ALA A 458 4.87 23.49 -62.38
N HIS A 459 5.94 23.08 -61.67
CA HIS A 459 7.40 23.19 -61.92
C HIS A 459 8.18 24.53 -61.99
N GLY A 460 9.29 24.58 -61.23
CA GLY A 460 10.45 25.46 -61.42
C GLY A 460 11.46 25.39 -60.25
N LEU A 461 12.67 24.86 -60.49
CA LEU A 461 13.74 24.44 -59.55
C LEU A 461 14.55 25.59 -58.89
N GLY A 462 15.22 25.31 -57.76
CA GLY A 462 16.45 26.05 -57.34
C GLY A 462 16.84 26.00 -55.85
N GLN A 463 17.74 25.05 -55.52
CA GLN A 463 18.57 24.82 -54.31
C GLN A 463 18.87 25.94 -53.29
N CYS A 464 18.95 25.57 -51.99
CA CYS A 464 20.16 25.53 -51.12
C CYS A 464 19.88 25.91 -49.63
N GLY A 465 20.44 25.16 -48.67
CA GLY A 465 20.64 25.59 -47.27
C GLY A 465 19.85 24.84 -46.17
N ARG A 466 20.34 23.67 -45.73
CA ARG A 466 20.00 23.08 -44.42
C ARG A 466 21.18 23.26 -43.46
N ALA A 467 20.94 23.87 -42.30
CA ALA A 467 21.82 23.82 -41.13
C ALA A 467 21.06 23.21 -39.95
N SER A 468 21.79 22.39 -39.20
CA SER A 468 21.39 21.38 -38.23
C SER A 468 20.98 21.92 -36.86
N ARG A 469 19.97 21.28 -36.23
CA ARG A 469 19.75 21.30 -34.78
C ARG A 469 20.13 19.94 -34.21
N GLY A 470 21.07 19.92 -33.27
CA GLY A 470 21.61 18.73 -32.64
C GLY A 470 20.69 18.15 -31.57
N ALA A 471 20.41 16.84 -31.68
CA ALA A 471 19.89 16.01 -30.62
C ALA A 471 21.07 15.30 -29.93
N ARG A 472 21.16 15.38 -28.60
CA ARG A 472 22.13 14.61 -27.80
C ARG A 472 21.54 13.23 -27.52
N GLY A 473 22.23 12.18 -27.95
CA GLY A 473 21.90 10.79 -27.69
C GLY A 473 22.30 10.30 -26.30
N PRO A 474 21.92 9.06 -25.93
CA PRO A 474 22.23 8.45 -24.64
C PRO A 474 23.71 8.03 -24.53
N PRO A 475 24.28 7.95 -23.31
CA PRO A 475 25.70 7.65 -23.11
C PRO A 475 26.04 6.18 -23.40
N ARG A 476 27.23 5.96 -23.98
CA ARG A 476 27.81 4.66 -24.35
C ARG A 476 28.35 3.91 -23.12
N LEU A 477 28.08 2.61 -23.04
CA LEU A 477 28.67 1.66 -22.10
C LEU A 477 29.88 0.92 -22.72
N VAL A 478 30.93 0.76 -21.92
CA VAL A 478 32.20 0.10 -22.23
C VAL A 478 32.07 -1.41 -22.00
N ARG A 479 32.52 -2.23 -22.96
CA ARG A 479 32.55 -3.71 -22.89
C ARG A 479 33.86 -4.21 -22.28
N PRO A 480 33.87 -5.25 -21.41
CA PRO A 480 35.05 -6.07 -21.16
C PRO A 480 35.04 -7.35 -22.02
N GLY A 481 36.22 -7.71 -22.55
CA GLY A 481 36.45 -8.83 -23.46
C GLY A 481 36.63 -10.19 -22.77
N ARG A 482 36.51 -11.25 -23.59
CA ARG A 482 36.74 -12.68 -23.26
C ARG A 482 38.22 -12.98 -22.96
N LEU A 483 38.47 -14.08 -22.20
CA LEU A 483 39.43 -15.21 -22.42
C LEU A 483 39.71 -15.96 -21.06
N PRO A 484 40.44 -17.10 -21.00
CA PRO A 484 40.07 -18.48 -21.35
C PRO A 484 40.25 -19.52 -20.19
N ARG A 485 40.12 -20.82 -20.53
CA ARG A 485 39.98 -22.06 -19.70
C ARG A 485 41.17 -22.43 -18.74
N GLY A 486 40.85 -23.16 -17.65
CA GLY A 486 41.73 -23.67 -16.54
C GLY A 486 42.67 -24.86 -16.89
N PRO A 487 43.11 -25.80 -15.99
CA PRO A 487 42.84 -26.09 -14.54
C PRO A 487 44.18 -26.46 -13.75
N PRO A 488 44.30 -27.37 -12.72
CA PRO A 488 43.39 -27.95 -11.70
C PRO A 488 43.89 -27.97 -10.21
N GLY A 489 42.94 -28.08 -9.26
CA GLY A 489 42.94 -29.02 -8.10
C GLY A 489 43.61 -28.63 -6.77
N LEU A 490 42.86 -28.64 -5.65
CA LEU A 490 43.37 -29.03 -4.30
C LEU A 490 42.24 -29.31 -3.27
N ASP A 491 42.58 -30.27 -2.39
CA ASP A 491 41.84 -31.12 -1.44
C ASP A 491 41.25 -30.43 -0.19
N PRO A 492 40.00 -30.75 0.25
CA PRO A 492 39.34 -30.12 1.38
C PRO A 492 39.69 -30.78 2.72
N ARG A 493 40.95 -30.68 3.19
CA ARG A 493 41.31 -30.96 4.60
C ARG A 493 42.51 -30.12 5.06
N ARG A 494 42.27 -28.92 5.62
CA ARG A 494 43.16 -28.26 6.60
C ARG A 494 42.46 -27.05 7.23
N GLY A 495 42.37 -27.02 8.56
CA GLY A 495 41.78 -25.92 9.34
C GLY A 495 42.60 -24.63 9.28
N PRO A 496 42.04 -23.49 9.72
CA PRO A 496 42.64 -22.17 9.51
C PRO A 496 43.81 -21.92 10.46
N ARG A 497 44.88 -21.31 9.92
CA ARG A 497 45.92 -20.61 10.71
C ARG A 497 45.65 -19.10 10.67
N PRO A 498 46.03 -18.32 11.71
CA PRO A 498 45.71 -16.91 11.78
C PRO A 498 46.84 -15.98 11.29
N CYS A 499 46.38 -14.87 10.69
CA CYS A 499 46.92 -13.49 10.69
C CYS A 499 48.12 -13.06 9.82
N GLY A 500 47.90 -11.91 9.15
CA GLY A 500 48.88 -10.94 8.63
C GLY A 500 48.15 -9.82 7.86
N ALA A 501 47.53 -8.86 8.54
CA ALA A 501 48.03 -7.50 8.78
C ALA A 501 47.94 -6.54 7.56
N GLY A 502 46.93 -5.66 7.58
CA GLY A 502 46.78 -4.55 6.63
C GLY A 502 45.58 -3.66 6.95
N GLY A 503 45.73 -2.74 7.91
CA GLY A 503 44.96 -1.48 7.99
C GLY A 503 43.48 -1.55 8.38
N HIS A 504 43.17 -1.85 9.65
CA HIS A 504 41.89 -1.46 10.25
C HIS A 504 42.13 -0.52 11.44
N ARG A 505 41.38 0.59 11.47
CA ARG A 505 41.20 1.37 12.70
C ARG A 505 40.65 0.42 13.77
N ALA A 506 41.30 0.38 14.93
CA ALA A 506 40.82 -0.40 16.06
C ALA A 506 39.40 0.07 16.44
N GLY A 507 38.40 -0.81 16.28
CA GLY A 507 37.04 -0.58 16.77
C GLY A 507 35.88 -0.97 15.84
N GLU A 508 36.10 -1.21 14.54
CA GLU A 508 35.02 -1.62 13.62
C GLU A 508 35.18 -3.08 13.16
N PRO A 509 34.13 -3.93 13.23
CA PRO A 509 34.19 -5.31 12.75
C PRO A 509 34.26 -5.31 11.21
N GLY A 510 35.44 -5.63 10.67
CA GLY A 510 35.63 -5.80 9.23
C GLY A 510 35.17 -7.18 8.75
N VAL A 511 34.28 -7.22 7.75
CA VAL A 511 33.88 -8.44 7.04
C VAL A 511 34.95 -8.79 6.01
N ALA A 512 35.42 -10.05 5.98
CA ALA A 512 36.48 -10.51 5.07
C ALA A 512 36.01 -11.59 4.07
N ALA A 513 36.92 -11.91 3.15
CA ALA A 513 37.07 -13.19 2.44
C ALA A 513 36.33 -14.38 3.06
N GLY A 514 35.17 -14.76 2.52
CA GLY A 514 34.43 -15.93 2.95
C GLY A 514 33.60 -15.73 4.20
N ASP A 515 33.52 -14.54 4.82
CA ASP A 515 32.68 -14.28 5.99
C ASP A 515 31.19 -14.46 5.78
N ARG A 516 30.43 -14.76 6.85
CA ARG A 516 28.98 -14.97 6.74
C ARG A 516 28.28 -13.69 7.13
N VAL A 517 27.57 -13.10 6.18
CA VAL A 517 26.76 -11.89 6.42
C VAL A 517 25.30 -12.32 6.40
N LEU A 518 24.62 -12.21 7.53
CA LEU A 518 23.21 -12.58 7.66
C LEU A 518 22.33 -11.43 7.21
N LEU A 519 21.41 -11.69 6.29
CA LEU A 519 20.48 -10.71 5.73
C LEU A 519 19.07 -11.04 6.20
N ALA A 520 18.59 -10.32 7.21
CA ALA A 520 17.21 -10.35 7.70
C ALA A 520 16.52 -9.02 7.31
N LEU A 521 16.37 -8.82 6.00
CA LEU A 521 15.85 -7.60 5.40
C LEU A 521 14.57 -7.90 4.59
N PRO A 522 13.60 -6.98 4.54
CA PRO A 522 12.49 -7.08 3.60
C PRO A 522 13.00 -6.91 2.16
N ASP A 523 12.26 -7.43 1.19
CA ASP A 523 12.60 -7.28 -0.23
C ASP A 523 12.58 -5.79 -0.61
N GLY A 524 13.68 -5.32 -1.17
CA GLY A 524 13.85 -3.93 -1.57
C GLY A 524 15.29 -3.67 -1.99
N ILE A 525 15.58 -2.41 -2.35
CA ILE A 525 16.91 -2.08 -2.87
C ILE A 525 18.02 -2.34 -1.83
N MET A 526 17.74 -2.17 -0.54
CA MET A 526 18.73 -2.44 0.51
C MET A 526 19.10 -3.91 0.59
N TRP A 527 18.14 -4.81 0.41
CA TRP A 527 18.42 -6.25 0.34
C TRP A 527 19.37 -6.55 -0.83
N VAL A 528 19.05 -6.01 -2.02
CA VAL A 528 19.84 -6.17 -3.25
C VAL A 528 21.25 -5.62 -3.08
N THR A 529 21.39 -4.41 -2.56
CA THR A 529 22.69 -3.77 -2.31
C THR A 529 23.50 -4.55 -1.30
N THR A 530 22.89 -5.04 -0.21
CA THR A 530 23.59 -5.82 0.81
C THR A 530 24.10 -7.14 0.26
N PHE A 531 23.28 -7.84 -0.53
CA PHE A 531 23.68 -9.08 -1.18
C PHE A 531 24.86 -8.86 -2.13
N LEU A 532 24.75 -7.86 -3.02
CA LEU A 532 25.80 -7.56 -3.99
C LEU A 532 27.10 -7.07 -3.33
N ALA A 533 27.00 -6.30 -2.25
CA ALA A 533 28.16 -5.88 -1.46
C ALA A 533 28.84 -7.09 -0.81
N THR A 534 28.05 -7.99 -0.21
CA THR A 534 28.55 -9.25 0.39
C THR A 534 29.26 -10.10 -0.66
N ALA A 535 28.63 -10.29 -1.83
CA ALA A 535 29.21 -11.03 -2.95
C ALA A 535 30.51 -10.38 -3.46
N ARG A 536 30.55 -9.04 -3.52
CA ARG A 536 31.74 -8.28 -3.95
C ARG A 536 32.91 -8.43 -2.99
N LEU A 537 32.64 -8.61 -1.70
CA LEU A 537 33.64 -8.88 -0.67
C LEU A 537 34.09 -10.35 -0.64
N GLY A 538 33.59 -11.20 -1.54
CA GLY A 538 33.83 -12.65 -1.50
C GLY A 538 33.27 -13.33 -0.25
N ALA A 539 32.36 -12.65 0.46
CA ALA A 539 31.66 -13.16 1.63
C ALA A 539 30.39 -13.93 1.19
N VAL A 540 29.83 -14.70 2.12
CA VAL A 540 28.69 -15.58 1.94
C VAL A 540 27.44 -14.96 2.59
N ALA A 541 26.42 -14.67 1.79
CA ALA A 541 25.16 -14.11 2.28
C ALA A 541 24.26 -15.20 2.89
N VAL A 542 23.83 -15.05 4.14
CA VAL A 542 22.86 -15.95 4.77
C VAL A 542 21.47 -15.32 4.67
N LEU A 543 20.61 -15.87 3.81
CA LEU A 543 19.33 -15.27 3.48
C LEU A 543 18.27 -15.72 4.50
N VAL A 544 17.72 -14.78 5.25
CA VAL A 544 16.82 -15.07 6.38
C VAL A 544 15.51 -14.31 6.22
N ASN A 545 14.40 -15.00 6.50
CA ASN A 545 13.09 -14.38 6.57
C ASN A 545 13.01 -13.46 7.80
N PRO A 546 12.84 -12.13 7.64
CA PRO A 546 12.81 -11.19 8.77
C PRO A 546 11.64 -11.42 9.74
N ALA A 547 10.59 -12.13 9.32
CA ALA A 547 9.41 -12.42 10.14
C ALA A 547 9.57 -13.66 11.05
N LEU A 548 10.76 -14.28 11.11
CA LEU A 548 11.00 -15.39 12.03
C LEU A 548 11.20 -14.90 13.47
N THR A 549 11.09 -15.84 14.42
CA THR A 549 11.23 -15.52 15.83
C THR A 549 12.68 -15.17 16.19
N ALA A 550 12.88 -14.51 17.33
CA ALA A 550 14.22 -14.21 17.85
C ALA A 550 15.07 -15.48 18.04
N ASP A 551 14.46 -16.59 18.48
CA ASP A 551 15.16 -17.85 18.67
C ASP A 551 15.57 -18.49 17.34
N ASP A 552 14.73 -18.40 16.31
CA ASP A 552 15.08 -18.86 14.96
C ASP A 552 16.25 -18.05 14.38
N HIS A 553 16.19 -16.71 14.49
CA HIS A 553 17.27 -15.83 14.03
C HIS A 553 18.58 -16.10 14.78
N ARG A 554 18.52 -16.26 16.11
CA ARG A 554 19.70 -16.57 16.92
C ARG A 554 20.30 -17.92 16.53
N PHE A 555 19.46 -18.95 16.35
CA PHE A 555 19.91 -20.26 15.88
C PHE A 555 20.63 -20.15 14.54
N MET A 556 20.04 -19.47 13.55
CA MET A 556 20.67 -19.31 12.23
C MET A 556 21.97 -18.50 12.29
N ALA A 557 22.03 -17.46 13.13
CA ALA A 557 23.25 -16.67 13.32
C ALA A 557 24.39 -17.50 13.95
N GLU A 558 24.07 -18.32 14.96
CA GLU A 558 25.01 -19.21 15.65
C GLU A 558 25.48 -20.36 14.74
N ASP A 559 24.54 -21.05 14.07
CA ASP A 559 24.83 -22.18 13.18
C ASP A 559 25.67 -21.76 11.96
N SER A 560 25.33 -20.62 11.35
CA SER A 560 26.09 -20.06 10.23
C SER A 560 27.39 -19.38 10.64
N ARG A 561 27.68 -19.21 11.94
CA ARG A 561 28.82 -18.42 12.44
C ARG A 561 28.87 -17.04 11.79
N THR A 562 27.75 -16.33 11.87
CA THR A 562 27.57 -15.00 11.29
C THR A 562 28.63 -14.02 11.82
N ALA A 563 29.36 -13.39 10.91
CA ALA A 563 30.33 -12.34 11.21
C ALA A 563 29.67 -10.95 11.30
N LEU A 564 28.59 -10.73 10.55
CA LEU A 564 27.79 -9.51 10.56
C LEU A 564 26.33 -9.83 10.26
N ALA A 565 25.41 -9.39 11.10
CA ALA A 565 23.97 -9.41 10.81
C ALA A 565 23.54 -8.03 10.26
N VAL A 566 22.79 -8.05 9.17
CA VAL A 566 22.17 -6.87 8.56
C VAL A 566 20.66 -7.05 8.60
N SER A 567 19.97 -6.16 9.31
CA SER A 567 18.52 -6.25 9.45
C SER A 567 17.85 -4.89 9.56
N GLY A 568 16.52 -4.89 9.56
CA GLY A 568 15.74 -3.76 10.07
C GLY A 568 16.10 -3.49 11.54
N PRO A 569 15.98 -2.23 12.00
CA PRO A 569 16.32 -1.83 13.38
C PRO A 569 15.42 -2.48 14.44
N ASP A 570 14.21 -2.89 14.07
CA ASP A 570 13.26 -3.66 14.88
C ASP A 570 13.80 -5.05 15.28
N LEU A 571 14.69 -5.63 14.47
CA LEU A 571 15.28 -6.95 14.73
C LEU A 571 16.63 -6.88 15.45
N ARG A 572 17.08 -5.69 15.88
CA ARG A 572 18.39 -5.52 16.54
C ARG A 572 18.58 -6.49 17.72
N ASP A 573 17.56 -6.64 18.55
CA ASP A 573 17.62 -7.49 19.75
C ASP A 573 17.68 -8.99 19.43
N HIS A 574 17.36 -9.38 18.18
CA HIS A 574 17.50 -10.77 17.73
C HIS A 574 18.97 -11.15 17.47
N PHE A 575 19.85 -10.15 17.33
CA PHE A 575 21.26 -10.31 16.95
C PHE A 575 22.23 -9.74 17.99
N ASP A 576 21.84 -9.69 19.26
CA ASP A 576 22.62 -9.18 20.40
C ASP A 576 24.02 -9.80 20.58
N ARG A 577 24.23 -11.01 20.06
CA ARG A 577 25.48 -11.79 20.16
C ARG A 577 26.41 -11.69 18.94
N VAL A 578 26.01 -11.00 17.89
CA VAL A 578 26.81 -10.84 16.66
C VAL A 578 26.96 -9.36 16.32
N PRO A 579 28.04 -8.94 15.64
CA PRO A 579 28.10 -7.61 15.06
C PRO A 579 26.87 -7.34 14.21
N TRP A 580 26.30 -6.14 14.33
CA TRP A 580 25.05 -5.78 13.69
C TRP A 580 25.16 -4.45 12.94
N LEU A 581 24.58 -4.40 11.75
CA LEU A 581 24.45 -3.19 10.92
C LEU A 581 22.98 -3.00 10.53
N GLY A 582 22.42 -1.85 10.89
CA GLY A 582 21.05 -1.50 10.50
C GLY A 582 20.90 -1.20 9.02
N ALA A 583 19.77 -1.56 8.42
CA ALA A 583 19.44 -1.20 7.03
C ALA A 583 19.49 0.33 6.79
N ASP A 584 19.11 1.10 7.80
CA ASP A 584 19.16 2.57 7.84
C ASP A 584 20.60 3.09 7.90
N GLN A 585 21.45 2.45 8.70
CA GLN A 585 22.88 2.75 8.77
C GLN A 585 23.55 2.48 7.41
N LEU A 586 23.24 1.34 6.79
CA LEU A 586 23.73 1.00 5.45
C LEU A 586 23.23 1.99 4.40
N SER A 587 21.96 2.40 4.46
CA SER A 587 21.39 3.40 3.55
C SER A 587 22.07 4.76 3.68
N ALA A 588 22.37 5.20 4.91
CA ALA A 588 23.10 6.44 5.18
C ALA A 588 24.54 6.40 4.62
N LEU A 589 25.20 5.23 4.66
CA LEU A 589 26.53 5.04 4.08
C LEU A 589 26.53 5.06 2.54
N THR A 590 25.43 4.66 1.90
CA THR A 590 25.32 4.59 0.43
C THR A 590 24.76 5.86 -0.22
N GLY A 591 24.11 6.76 0.53
CA GLY A 591 23.47 7.97 0.00
C GLY A 591 22.24 7.70 -0.88
N PRO A 592 21.55 8.74 -1.38
CA PRO A 592 20.40 8.58 -2.27
C PRO A 592 20.81 8.02 -3.65
N PRO A 593 19.94 7.25 -4.34
CA PRO A 593 20.25 6.64 -5.64
C PRO A 593 20.65 7.63 -6.76
N THR A 594 20.33 8.92 -6.61
CA THR A 594 20.57 9.98 -7.60
C THR A 594 21.99 10.57 -7.56
N THR A 595 22.82 10.23 -6.57
CA THR A 595 24.18 10.80 -6.40
C THR A 595 25.33 9.94 -6.93
N LEU A 596 25.06 8.98 -7.85
CA LEU A 596 26.07 8.08 -8.44
C LEU A 596 27.10 8.78 -9.36
N GLY A 597 26.97 10.08 -9.63
CA GLY A 597 27.89 10.83 -10.50
C GLY A 597 29.19 11.34 -9.85
N SER A 598 29.34 11.21 -8.51
CA SER A 598 30.47 11.80 -7.77
C SER A 598 31.17 10.85 -6.79
N ALA A 599 30.85 9.55 -6.79
CA ALA A 599 31.53 8.60 -5.91
C ALA A 599 32.94 8.28 -6.45
N ALA A 600 33.93 8.21 -5.56
CA ALA A 600 35.24 7.66 -5.88
C ALA A 600 35.09 6.24 -6.47
N PRO A 601 35.96 5.81 -7.40
CA PRO A 601 35.87 4.48 -7.98
C PRO A 601 35.85 3.43 -6.86
N ALA A 602 34.82 2.58 -6.88
CA ALA A 602 34.66 1.53 -5.89
C ALA A 602 35.91 0.62 -5.90
N PRO A 603 36.40 0.16 -4.74
CA PRO A 603 37.50 -0.80 -4.69
C PRO A 603 37.18 -2.03 -5.55
N ALA A 604 38.22 -2.65 -6.11
CA ALA A 604 38.08 -3.86 -6.91
C ALA A 604 37.32 -4.94 -6.13
N ALA A 605 36.51 -5.74 -6.82
CA ALA A 605 35.86 -6.88 -6.20
C ALA A 605 36.92 -7.91 -5.78
N GLU A 606 36.66 -8.61 -4.68
CA GLU A 606 37.48 -9.75 -4.26
C GLU A 606 37.46 -10.83 -5.34
N PRO A 607 38.60 -11.47 -5.65
CA PRO A 607 38.67 -12.51 -6.66
C PRO A 607 37.97 -13.77 -6.16
N VAL A 608 36.90 -14.17 -6.86
CA VAL A 608 36.13 -15.39 -6.59
C VAL A 608 36.12 -16.33 -7.79
N THR A 609 35.90 -17.61 -7.54
CA THR A 609 35.71 -18.64 -8.59
C THR A 609 34.25 -19.11 -8.61
N ALA A 610 33.84 -19.80 -9.67
CA ALA A 610 32.49 -20.38 -9.77
C ALA A 610 32.15 -21.31 -8.59
N ALA A 611 33.14 -22.02 -8.03
CA ALA A 611 32.94 -22.91 -6.89
C ALA A 611 32.98 -22.21 -5.51
N THR A 612 33.23 -20.90 -5.48
CA THR A 612 33.29 -20.13 -4.23
C THR A 612 31.87 -20.03 -3.65
N PRO A 613 31.65 -20.34 -2.35
CA PRO A 613 30.35 -20.15 -1.72
C PRO A 613 29.90 -18.68 -1.82
N LEU A 614 28.63 -18.48 -2.17
CA LEU A 614 28.03 -17.15 -2.34
C LEU A 614 26.90 -16.92 -1.35
N TYR A 615 26.02 -17.91 -1.15
CA TYR A 615 24.89 -17.72 -0.26
C TYR A 615 24.44 -19.01 0.44
N VAL A 616 23.74 -18.84 1.55
CA VAL A 616 23.13 -19.90 2.35
C VAL A 616 21.63 -19.65 2.48
N GLN A 617 20.84 -20.70 2.31
CA GLN A 617 19.42 -20.70 2.63
C GLN A 617 19.10 -21.82 3.62
N TYR A 618 18.26 -21.53 4.61
CA TYR A 618 17.83 -22.52 5.60
C TYR A 618 16.54 -23.22 5.16
N THR A 619 16.50 -24.55 5.25
CA THR A 619 15.32 -25.37 4.99
C THR A 619 14.82 -26.04 6.26
N SER A 620 13.51 -26.26 6.38
CA SER A 620 12.94 -27.00 7.52
C SER A 620 13.22 -28.49 7.36
N GLY A 621 14.16 -29.02 8.15
CA GLY A 621 14.50 -30.44 8.12
C GLY A 621 13.42 -31.32 8.75
N THR A 622 13.30 -32.56 8.28
CA THR A 622 12.43 -33.62 8.86
C THR A 622 12.73 -33.95 10.33
N THR A 623 13.90 -33.52 10.82
CA THR A 623 14.39 -33.70 12.21
C THR A 623 14.00 -32.56 13.15
N GLY A 624 13.25 -31.55 12.67
CA GLY A 624 12.73 -30.44 13.48
C GLY A 624 13.64 -29.21 13.57
N ARG A 625 14.96 -29.33 13.30
CA ARG A 625 15.87 -28.17 13.23
C ARG A 625 16.15 -27.75 11.77
N PRO A 626 16.20 -26.44 11.46
CA PRO A 626 16.54 -25.97 10.13
C PRO A 626 17.94 -26.39 9.68
N LYS A 627 18.13 -26.64 8.38
CA LYS A 627 19.42 -27.05 7.78
C LYS A 627 19.90 -26.00 6.77
N ALA A 628 21.18 -25.68 6.82
CA ALA A 628 21.82 -24.76 5.88
C ALA A 628 22.11 -25.46 4.54
N VAL A 629 21.68 -24.84 3.45
CA VAL A 629 21.96 -25.22 2.07
C VAL A 629 22.86 -24.14 1.47
N VAL A 630 24.07 -24.52 1.04
CA VAL A 630 25.11 -23.58 0.59
C VAL A 630 25.23 -23.65 -0.92
N HIS A 631 25.10 -22.50 -1.58
CA HIS A 631 25.25 -22.35 -3.02
C HIS A 631 26.46 -21.51 -3.39
N SER A 632 26.99 -21.77 -4.58
CA SER A 632 28.19 -21.15 -5.11
C SER A 632 27.90 -19.96 -6.03
N HIS A 633 28.92 -19.16 -6.35
CA HIS A 633 28.82 -18.09 -7.34
C HIS A 633 28.37 -18.60 -8.71
N GLY A 634 28.80 -19.80 -9.11
CA GLY A 634 28.43 -20.41 -10.38
C GLY A 634 26.95 -20.81 -10.46
N ASP A 635 26.34 -21.15 -9.32
CA ASP A 635 24.97 -21.65 -9.28
C ASP A 635 23.96 -20.58 -9.71
N VAL A 636 24.16 -19.32 -9.30
CA VAL A 636 23.22 -18.23 -9.62
C VAL A 636 23.19 -17.93 -11.12
N ALA A 637 24.34 -17.96 -11.78
CA ALA A 637 24.42 -17.87 -13.24
C ALA A 637 23.74 -19.08 -13.90
N ALA A 638 23.96 -20.28 -13.34
CA ALA A 638 23.30 -21.48 -13.84
C ALA A 638 21.77 -21.40 -13.73
N TYR A 639 21.19 -20.81 -12.67
CA TYR A 639 19.73 -20.61 -12.57
C TYR A 639 19.20 -19.81 -13.75
N HIS A 640 19.86 -18.70 -14.09
CA HIS A 640 19.51 -17.89 -15.25
C HIS A 640 19.65 -18.71 -16.54
N ASP A 641 20.80 -19.31 -16.79
CA ASP A 641 21.06 -20.01 -18.06
C ASP A 641 20.16 -21.23 -18.26
N LEU A 642 19.76 -21.90 -17.18
CA LEU A 642 18.94 -23.12 -17.20
C LEU A 642 17.45 -22.85 -17.19
N VAL A 643 16.99 -21.92 -16.36
CA VAL A 643 15.56 -21.68 -16.13
C VAL A 643 15.16 -20.36 -16.75
N GLY A 644 15.88 -19.27 -16.43
CA GLY A 644 15.57 -17.96 -16.98
C GLY A 644 15.58 -17.94 -18.50
N GLN A 645 16.65 -18.43 -19.12
CA GLN A 645 16.81 -18.43 -20.57
C GLN A 645 16.12 -19.62 -21.24
N GLU A 646 16.46 -20.86 -20.89
CA GLU A 646 16.01 -22.04 -21.66
C GLU A 646 14.53 -22.42 -21.40
N VAL A 647 13.99 -22.13 -20.22
CA VAL A 647 12.60 -22.46 -19.85
C VAL A 647 11.65 -21.28 -20.09
N LEU A 648 12.09 -20.06 -19.78
CA LEU A 648 11.23 -18.86 -19.75
C LEU A 648 11.57 -17.81 -20.82
N ASP A 649 12.67 -17.94 -21.56
CA ASP A 649 13.13 -16.98 -22.57
C ASP A 649 13.26 -15.54 -22.04
N ILE A 650 13.86 -15.37 -20.86
CA ILE A 650 14.00 -14.05 -20.23
C ILE A 650 15.03 -13.21 -20.98
N GLY A 651 14.60 -12.03 -21.44
CA GLY A 651 15.45 -11.03 -22.07
C GLY A 651 15.47 -9.68 -21.35
N PRO A 652 16.33 -8.74 -21.77
CA PRO A 652 16.45 -7.42 -21.12
C PRO A 652 15.17 -6.56 -21.11
N ALA A 653 14.20 -6.88 -21.95
CA ALA A 653 12.92 -6.18 -22.02
C ALA A 653 11.89 -6.68 -21.00
N ASP A 654 12.16 -7.80 -20.32
CA ASP A 654 11.23 -8.40 -19.38
C ASP A 654 11.19 -7.64 -18.04
N VAL A 655 10.02 -7.72 -17.41
CA VAL A 655 9.79 -7.20 -16.06
C VAL A 655 9.21 -8.34 -15.23
N SER A 656 10.00 -8.86 -14.30
CA SER A 656 9.61 -9.92 -13.39
C SER A 656 8.90 -9.36 -12.17
N PHE A 657 7.81 -9.99 -11.75
CA PHE A 657 7.20 -9.74 -10.45
C PHE A 657 6.92 -11.07 -9.74
N SER A 658 7.52 -11.25 -8.55
CA SER A 658 7.30 -12.44 -7.73
C SER A 658 6.58 -12.09 -6.44
N VAL A 659 5.51 -12.85 -6.16
CA VAL A 659 4.84 -12.81 -4.85
C VAL A 659 5.72 -13.49 -3.77
N SER A 660 6.58 -14.43 -4.18
CA SER A 660 7.53 -15.10 -3.30
C SER A 660 8.76 -14.23 -3.03
N LYS A 661 9.23 -14.25 -1.78
CA LYS A 661 10.28 -13.34 -1.28
C LYS A 661 11.70 -13.81 -1.59
N LEU A 662 12.64 -12.86 -1.60
CA LEU A 662 14.05 -13.08 -1.99
C LEU A 662 14.82 -14.02 -1.05
N PHE A 663 14.34 -14.24 0.17
CA PHE A 663 14.91 -15.23 1.09
C PHE A 663 14.42 -16.66 0.84
N TYR A 664 13.54 -16.89 -0.13
CA TYR A 664 13.19 -18.23 -0.64
C TYR A 664 13.85 -18.48 -1.99
N ALA A 665 14.37 -19.69 -2.22
CA ALA A 665 14.95 -20.13 -3.49
C ALA A 665 14.15 -19.70 -4.74
N TYR A 666 12.83 -19.91 -4.69
CA TYR A 666 11.94 -19.54 -5.80
C TYR A 666 11.94 -18.02 -6.06
N GLY A 667 11.69 -17.20 -5.02
CA GLY A 667 11.68 -15.74 -5.14
C GLY A 667 13.06 -15.15 -5.48
N PHE A 668 14.13 -15.71 -4.89
CA PHE A 668 15.53 -15.37 -5.18
C PHE A 668 15.86 -15.54 -6.66
N GLY A 669 15.48 -16.66 -7.26
CA GLY A 669 15.65 -16.86 -8.71
C GLY A 669 14.86 -15.84 -9.52
N ASN A 670 13.56 -15.73 -9.25
CA ASN A 670 12.60 -15.00 -10.07
C ASN A 670 12.83 -13.47 -10.08
N ALA A 671 13.10 -12.90 -8.91
CA ALA A 671 13.14 -11.45 -8.71
C ALA A 671 14.55 -10.88 -8.48
N PHE A 672 15.58 -11.73 -8.39
CA PHE A 672 16.98 -11.30 -8.25
C PHE A 672 17.90 -11.95 -9.28
N ALA A 673 18.01 -13.27 -9.31
CA ALA A 673 18.98 -13.95 -10.19
C ALA A 673 18.68 -13.70 -11.68
N PHE A 674 17.44 -13.92 -12.15
CA PHE A 674 17.13 -13.77 -13.57
C PHE A 674 17.32 -12.33 -14.05
N PRO A 675 16.75 -11.29 -13.40
CA PRO A 675 16.95 -9.90 -13.83
C PRO A 675 18.42 -9.46 -13.81
N LEU A 676 19.20 -9.91 -12.82
CA LEU A 676 20.61 -9.55 -12.69
C LEU A 676 21.44 -10.03 -13.89
N PHE A 677 21.19 -11.25 -14.38
CA PHE A 677 21.97 -11.86 -15.46
C PHE A 677 21.40 -11.58 -16.85
N SER A 678 20.09 -11.37 -16.99
CA SER A 678 19.45 -11.02 -18.26
C SER A 678 19.55 -9.53 -18.59
N GLY A 679 19.81 -8.68 -17.59
CA GLY A 679 19.72 -7.22 -17.70
C GLY A 679 18.27 -6.71 -17.72
N SER A 680 17.31 -7.55 -17.33
CA SER A 680 15.90 -7.20 -17.22
C SER A 680 15.60 -6.51 -15.88
N ALA A 681 14.33 -6.18 -15.63
CA ALA A 681 13.91 -5.52 -14.38
C ALA A 681 13.09 -6.45 -13.48
N ALA A 682 13.03 -6.11 -12.18
CA ALA A 682 12.11 -6.74 -11.24
C ALA A 682 11.38 -5.70 -10.37
N VAL A 683 10.13 -6.02 -10.04
CA VAL A 683 9.32 -5.28 -9.06
C VAL A 683 9.47 -5.97 -7.70
N LEU A 684 9.90 -5.22 -6.68
CA LEU A 684 10.09 -5.72 -5.31
C LEU A 684 9.06 -5.11 -4.36
N THR A 685 8.57 -5.93 -3.42
CA THR A 685 7.60 -5.52 -2.39
C THR A 685 8.05 -6.05 -1.05
N ALA A 686 8.11 -5.20 -0.01
CA ALA A 686 8.52 -5.60 1.33
C ALA A 686 7.63 -6.73 1.89
N ASP A 687 6.30 -6.52 1.82
CA ASP A 687 5.30 -7.46 2.34
C ASP A 687 4.68 -8.31 1.23
N ARG A 688 4.06 -9.43 1.60
CA ARG A 688 3.31 -10.28 0.66
C ARG A 688 2.17 -9.45 0.02
N PRO A 689 2.18 -9.23 -1.30
CA PRO A 689 1.17 -8.41 -1.95
C PRO A 689 -0.18 -9.15 -1.99
N GLY A 690 -1.26 -8.46 -1.62
CA GLY A 690 -2.63 -8.92 -1.88
C GLY A 690 -3.06 -8.66 -3.33
N PRO A 691 -4.22 -9.19 -3.78
CA PRO A 691 -4.64 -9.12 -5.18
C PRO A 691 -4.67 -7.69 -5.75
N ALA A 692 -5.26 -6.73 -5.04
CA ALA A 692 -5.31 -5.33 -5.45
C ALA A 692 -3.94 -4.69 -5.69
N LEU A 693 -2.93 -5.05 -4.88
CA LEU A 693 -1.57 -4.55 -5.07
C LEU A 693 -0.89 -5.27 -6.25
N VAL A 694 -1.18 -6.55 -6.47
CA VAL A 694 -0.69 -7.27 -7.65
C VAL A 694 -1.18 -6.61 -8.94
N ASP A 695 -2.46 -6.26 -9.03
CA ASP A 695 -3.03 -5.59 -10.21
C ASP A 695 -2.38 -4.24 -10.49
N ASP A 696 -2.28 -3.39 -9.45
CA ASP A 696 -1.67 -2.06 -9.54
C ASP A 696 -0.22 -2.16 -10.02
N LEU A 697 0.57 -3.07 -9.44
CA LEU A 697 1.97 -3.23 -9.80
C LEU A 697 2.15 -3.82 -11.20
N VAL A 698 1.33 -4.79 -11.59
CA VAL A 698 1.36 -5.36 -12.94
C VAL A 698 1.06 -4.29 -13.98
N ALA A 699 -0.02 -3.53 -13.80
CA ALA A 699 -0.40 -2.47 -14.74
C ALA A 699 0.63 -1.33 -14.76
N ARG A 700 1.07 -0.85 -13.58
CA ARG A 700 2.00 0.27 -13.45
C ARG A 700 3.36 -0.03 -14.05
N HIS A 701 3.89 -1.23 -13.81
CA HIS A 701 5.25 -1.61 -14.22
C HIS A 701 5.28 -2.44 -15.50
N ARG A 702 4.10 -2.72 -16.10
CA ARG A 702 3.96 -3.54 -17.30
C ARG A 702 4.67 -4.89 -17.16
N VAL A 703 4.39 -5.59 -16.06
CA VAL A 703 4.99 -6.89 -15.74
C VAL A 703 4.77 -7.87 -16.89
N THR A 704 5.84 -8.55 -17.31
CA THR A 704 5.81 -9.56 -18.38
C THR A 704 5.81 -10.99 -17.83
N LEU A 705 6.44 -11.21 -16.67
CA LEU A 705 6.49 -12.51 -16.01
C LEU A 705 5.98 -12.41 -14.59
N LEU A 706 4.85 -13.06 -14.34
CA LEU A 706 4.20 -13.08 -13.02
C LEU A 706 4.46 -14.42 -12.35
N TYR A 707 5.15 -14.41 -11.21
CA TYR A 707 5.46 -15.60 -10.44
C TYR A 707 4.65 -15.63 -9.16
N SER A 708 3.89 -16.69 -8.95
CA SER A 708 3.07 -16.84 -7.74
C SER A 708 2.91 -18.30 -7.34
N VAL A 709 2.23 -18.51 -6.23
CA VAL A 709 1.85 -19.84 -5.73
C VAL A 709 0.35 -20.07 -6.00
N PRO A 710 -0.11 -21.32 -6.15
CA PRO A 710 -1.53 -21.62 -6.41
C PRO A 710 -2.49 -20.90 -5.46
N SER A 711 -2.19 -20.85 -4.16
CA SER A 711 -3.03 -20.17 -3.16
C SER A 711 -3.19 -18.65 -3.40
N SER A 712 -2.13 -17.98 -3.84
CA SER A 712 -2.20 -16.55 -4.20
C SER A 712 -2.93 -16.32 -5.53
N TYR A 713 -2.78 -17.23 -6.50
CA TYR A 713 -3.53 -17.16 -7.75
C TYR A 713 -5.02 -17.39 -7.55
N ALA A 714 -5.41 -18.31 -6.65
CA ALA A 714 -6.80 -18.50 -6.27
C ALA A 714 -7.41 -17.22 -5.71
N ALA A 715 -6.74 -16.58 -4.76
CA ALA A 715 -7.19 -15.30 -4.21
C ALA A 715 -7.31 -14.19 -5.28
N LEU A 716 -6.40 -14.17 -6.26
CA LEU A 716 -6.45 -13.23 -7.38
C LEU A 716 -7.67 -13.47 -8.28
N VAL A 717 -7.97 -14.74 -8.60
CA VAL A 717 -9.16 -15.12 -9.39
C VAL A 717 -10.44 -14.79 -8.63
N ASP A 718 -10.52 -15.14 -7.35
CA ASP A 718 -11.72 -14.94 -6.52
C ASP A 718 -12.06 -13.46 -6.36
N GLU A 719 -11.07 -12.57 -6.19
CA GLU A 719 -11.31 -11.13 -6.01
C GLU A 719 -11.60 -10.38 -7.33
N ARG A 720 -11.24 -10.94 -8.48
CA ARG A 720 -11.31 -10.22 -9.78
C ARG A 720 -12.30 -10.78 -10.78
N GLY A 721 -12.71 -12.04 -10.64
CA GLY A 721 -13.66 -12.69 -11.53
C GLY A 721 -13.24 -12.57 -13.01
N THR A 722 -14.19 -12.20 -13.88
CA THR A 722 -13.95 -11.99 -15.32
C THR A 722 -13.88 -10.49 -15.65
N GLY A 723 -13.11 -10.10 -16.68
CA GLY A 723 -13.06 -8.72 -17.19
C GLY A 723 -11.81 -7.89 -16.83
N HIS A 724 -10.83 -8.48 -16.14
CA HIS A 724 -9.56 -7.81 -15.78
C HIS A 724 -8.40 -8.06 -16.76
N THR A 725 -8.62 -8.75 -17.87
CA THR A 725 -7.57 -9.14 -18.84
C THR A 725 -6.76 -7.95 -19.36
N ALA A 726 -7.36 -6.76 -19.48
CA ALA A 726 -6.65 -5.55 -19.89
C ALA A 726 -5.55 -5.11 -18.91
N CYS A 727 -5.70 -5.40 -17.60
CA CYS A 727 -4.71 -5.12 -16.57
C CYS A 727 -3.46 -5.99 -16.75
N PHE A 728 -3.66 -7.25 -17.14
CA PHE A 728 -2.61 -8.25 -17.32
C PHE A 728 -2.10 -8.35 -18.75
N ALA A 729 -2.50 -7.44 -19.65
CA ALA A 729 -2.18 -7.53 -21.08
C ALA A 729 -0.67 -7.50 -21.41
N SER A 730 0.18 -7.06 -20.47
CA SER A 730 1.64 -7.15 -20.61
C SER A 730 2.23 -8.51 -20.22
N VAL A 731 1.51 -9.32 -19.45
CA VAL A 731 1.96 -10.61 -18.95
C VAL A 731 2.02 -11.59 -20.13
N ARG A 732 3.21 -12.10 -20.43
CA ARG A 732 3.43 -13.10 -21.49
C ARG A 732 3.43 -14.53 -20.96
N ALA A 733 3.75 -14.71 -19.68
CA ALA A 733 3.64 -15.99 -18.99
C ALA A 733 3.49 -15.78 -17.49
N ALA A 734 2.71 -16.66 -16.87
CA ALA A 734 2.60 -16.82 -15.44
C ALA A 734 3.31 -18.11 -15.03
N VAL A 735 3.95 -18.13 -13.86
CA VAL A 735 4.65 -19.32 -13.35
C VAL A 735 4.11 -19.66 -11.98
N SER A 736 3.76 -20.93 -11.80
CA SER A 736 3.28 -21.48 -10.54
C SER A 736 4.24 -22.54 -10.00
N ALA A 737 4.65 -22.39 -8.74
CA ALA A 737 5.50 -23.36 -8.06
C ALA A 737 5.27 -23.35 -6.54
N GLY A 738 5.82 -24.35 -5.84
CA GLY A 738 5.80 -24.44 -4.37
C GLY A 738 4.58 -25.16 -3.77
N GLU A 739 3.49 -25.28 -4.53
CA GLU A 739 2.33 -26.14 -4.26
C GLU A 739 1.89 -26.76 -5.60
N GLY A 740 1.21 -27.91 -5.57
CA GLY A 740 0.63 -28.47 -6.79
C GLY A 740 -0.51 -27.58 -7.30
N LEU A 741 -0.52 -27.28 -8.60
CA LEU A 741 -1.53 -26.44 -9.23
C LEU A 741 -2.74 -27.28 -9.66
N PRO A 742 -3.94 -27.08 -9.08
CA PRO A 742 -5.13 -27.76 -9.57
C PRO A 742 -5.42 -27.37 -11.03
N PRO A 743 -5.72 -28.31 -11.94
CA PRO A 743 -5.94 -28.00 -13.36
C PRO A 743 -7.00 -26.92 -13.59
N ALA A 744 -8.14 -27.02 -12.89
CA ALA A 744 -9.23 -26.05 -12.99
C ALA A 744 -8.86 -24.65 -12.46
N LEU A 745 -7.91 -24.55 -11.52
CA LEU A 745 -7.37 -23.25 -11.12
C LEU A 745 -6.43 -22.70 -12.18
N GLY A 746 -5.55 -23.54 -12.74
CA GLY A 746 -4.64 -23.14 -13.83
C GLY A 746 -5.38 -22.56 -15.03
N GLU A 747 -6.50 -23.17 -15.44
CA GLU A 747 -7.35 -22.69 -16.52
C GLU A 747 -7.91 -21.29 -16.22
N ARG A 748 -8.58 -21.11 -15.06
CA ARG A 748 -9.16 -19.82 -14.67
C ARG A 748 -8.12 -18.71 -14.55
N VAL A 749 -6.93 -19.03 -14.06
CA VAL A 749 -5.82 -18.07 -13.98
C VAL A 749 -5.33 -17.71 -15.38
N GLY A 750 -5.19 -18.69 -16.28
CA GLY A 750 -4.81 -18.44 -17.66
C GLY A 750 -5.80 -17.53 -18.39
N GLU A 751 -7.11 -17.74 -18.17
CA GLU A 751 -8.18 -16.88 -18.70
C GLU A 751 -8.13 -15.46 -18.14
N LEU A 752 -7.96 -15.33 -16.81
CA LEU A 752 -7.85 -14.02 -16.14
C LEU A 752 -6.66 -13.20 -16.68
N LEU A 753 -5.49 -13.84 -16.79
CA LEU A 753 -4.26 -13.19 -17.19
C LEU A 753 -4.15 -13.00 -18.71
N GLY A 754 -4.87 -13.82 -19.50
CA GLY A 754 -4.68 -13.87 -20.95
C GLY A 754 -3.32 -14.45 -21.35
N ALA A 755 -2.70 -15.26 -20.49
CA ALA A 755 -1.34 -15.78 -20.63
C ALA A 755 -1.24 -17.23 -20.12
N PRO A 756 -0.32 -18.05 -20.66
CA PRO A 756 -0.12 -19.41 -20.17
C PRO A 756 0.37 -19.43 -18.71
N VAL A 757 -0.14 -20.39 -17.93
CA VAL A 757 0.33 -20.69 -16.58
C VAL A 757 1.25 -21.92 -16.65
N LEU A 758 2.52 -21.71 -16.31
CA LEU A 758 3.57 -22.73 -16.37
C LEU A 758 3.82 -23.28 -14.97
N GLU A 759 3.54 -24.58 -14.77
CA GLU A 759 3.83 -25.26 -13.51
C GLU A 759 5.28 -25.77 -13.49
N GLN A 760 5.94 -25.62 -12.34
CA GLN A 760 7.34 -26.05 -12.12
C GLN A 760 7.52 -26.63 -10.72
N ILE A 761 8.50 -27.53 -10.59
CA ILE A 761 8.99 -28.02 -9.30
C ILE A 761 10.49 -27.74 -9.16
N GLY A 762 10.86 -27.36 -7.94
CA GLY A 762 12.22 -27.10 -7.53
C GLY A 762 12.37 -27.31 -6.04
N SER A 763 13.61 -27.23 -5.56
CA SER A 763 13.92 -27.26 -4.13
C SER A 763 15.06 -26.30 -3.84
N THR A 764 15.19 -25.89 -2.58
CA THR A 764 16.35 -25.10 -2.15
C THR A 764 17.64 -25.88 -2.40
N GLU A 765 17.65 -27.19 -2.18
CA GLU A 765 18.80 -28.08 -2.39
C GLU A 765 19.24 -28.22 -3.86
N ALA A 766 18.35 -27.93 -4.81
CA ALA A 766 18.65 -27.86 -6.23
C ALA A 766 18.85 -26.42 -6.73
N GLY A 767 18.74 -25.43 -5.84
CA GLY A 767 18.86 -24.00 -6.11
C GLY A 767 17.60 -23.35 -6.69
N HIS A 768 17.03 -23.91 -7.77
CA HIS A 768 15.76 -23.45 -8.35
C HIS A 768 14.99 -24.64 -8.96
N ALA A 769 14.25 -24.44 -10.06
CA ALA A 769 13.48 -25.46 -10.74
C ALA A 769 14.37 -26.49 -11.46
N PHE A 770 14.01 -27.76 -11.33
CA PHE A 770 14.67 -28.88 -12.02
C PHE A 770 13.72 -29.67 -12.93
N CYS A 771 12.41 -29.42 -12.83
CA CYS A 771 11.39 -29.92 -13.77
C CYS A 771 10.35 -28.81 -13.99
N ALA A 772 10.07 -28.48 -15.25
CA ALA A 772 9.25 -27.33 -15.59
C ALA A 772 8.48 -27.53 -16.90
N ASN A 773 7.29 -26.92 -16.98
CA ASN A 773 6.73 -26.50 -18.26
C ASN A 773 7.49 -25.27 -18.77
N THR A 774 7.59 -25.17 -20.10
CA THR A 774 8.31 -24.10 -20.79
C THR A 774 7.35 -23.20 -21.54
N VAL A 775 7.83 -22.03 -22.00
CA VAL A 775 7.03 -21.14 -22.86
C VAL A 775 6.77 -21.71 -24.27
N TRP A 776 7.39 -22.84 -24.63
CA TRP A 776 7.25 -23.51 -25.93
C TRP A 776 6.49 -24.85 -25.85
N ASP A 777 6.64 -25.55 -24.73
CA ASP A 777 6.07 -26.87 -24.43
C ASP A 777 5.47 -26.81 -23.02
N ASN A 778 4.14 -26.65 -22.96
CA ASN A 778 3.36 -26.55 -21.74
C ASN A 778 2.23 -27.58 -21.78
N VAL A 779 2.21 -28.49 -20.81
CA VAL A 779 1.16 -29.49 -20.64
C VAL A 779 0.48 -29.24 -19.28
N PRO A 780 -0.65 -28.50 -19.25
CA PRO A 780 -1.33 -28.13 -18.01
C PRO A 780 -1.65 -29.33 -17.11
N GLY A 781 -1.46 -29.16 -15.80
CA GLY A 781 -1.64 -30.20 -14.79
C GLY A 781 -0.49 -31.22 -14.70
N THR A 782 0.64 -30.90 -15.32
CA THR A 782 1.92 -31.60 -15.17
C THR A 782 3.00 -30.61 -14.74
N LEU A 783 4.08 -31.09 -14.16
CA LEU A 783 5.32 -30.35 -13.89
C LEU A 783 6.16 -30.12 -15.16
N GLY A 784 5.70 -30.56 -16.33
CA GLY A 784 6.46 -30.56 -17.57
C GLY A 784 7.60 -31.58 -17.55
N ARG A 785 8.80 -31.15 -17.96
CA ARG A 785 9.94 -32.04 -18.25
C ARG A 785 11.17 -31.64 -17.45
N PRO A 786 12.19 -32.52 -17.31
CA PRO A 786 13.46 -32.12 -16.72
C PRO A 786 14.00 -30.86 -17.38
N VAL A 787 14.37 -29.88 -16.56
CA VAL A 787 15.10 -28.69 -17.03
C VAL A 787 16.39 -29.15 -17.71
N PRO A 788 16.86 -28.50 -18.79
CA PRO A 788 18.06 -28.94 -19.49
C PRO A 788 19.22 -29.21 -18.52
N ARG A 789 20.00 -30.26 -18.75
CA ARG A 789 21.14 -30.64 -17.88
C ARG A 789 20.76 -31.15 -16.47
N PHE A 790 19.46 -31.25 -16.14
CA PHE A 790 18.99 -32.05 -15.01
C PHE A 790 18.55 -33.44 -15.47
N GLU A 791 18.78 -34.41 -14.60
CA GLU A 791 18.34 -35.79 -14.76
C GLU A 791 17.36 -36.13 -13.64
N LEU A 792 16.27 -36.83 -13.99
CA LEU A 792 15.25 -37.27 -13.05
C LEU A 792 15.09 -38.78 -13.11
N GLU A 793 14.98 -39.41 -11.94
CA GLU A 793 14.66 -40.82 -11.77
C GLU A 793 13.45 -40.99 -10.86
N LEU A 794 12.64 -42.00 -11.13
CA LEU A 794 11.62 -42.47 -10.21
C LEU A 794 12.13 -43.76 -9.56
N ARG A 795 12.15 -43.80 -8.23
CA ARG A 795 12.65 -44.96 -7.46
C ARG A 795 11.57 -45.55 -6.56
N ASP A 796 11.64 -46.86 -6.33
CA ASP A 796 10.76 -47.58 -5.40
C ASP A 796 11.24 -47.47 -3.93
N GLY A 797 10.57 -48.16 -3.01
CA GLY A 797 10.87 -48.11 -1.58
C GLY A 797 12.22 -48.73 -1.21
N GLU A 798 12.76 -49.57 -2.09
CA GLU A 798 14.05 -50.24 -1.98
C GLU A 798 15.18 -49.41 -2.64
N GLY A 799 14.83 -48.30 -3.30
CA GLY A 799 15.76 -47.39 -3.95
C GLY A 799 16.17 -47.82 -5.36
N ALA A 800 15.51 -48.79 -5.97
CA ALA A 800 15.72 -49.19 -7.35
C ALA A 800 14.94 -48.29 -8.32
N VAL A 801 15.49 -48.07 -9.52
CA VAL A 801 14.81 -47.27 -10.56
C VAL A 801 13.59 -48.05 -11.07
N VAL A 802 12.43 -47.40 -11.04
CA VAL A 802 11.16 -47.95 -11.51
C VAL A 802 11.16 -48.01 -13.03
N ALA A 803 11.00 -49.21 -13.58
CA ALA A 803 10.81 -49.42 -15.01
C ALA A 803 9.41 -48.96 -15.44
N ASP A 804 9.25 -48.57 -16.71
CA ASP A 804 7.94 -48.20 -17.25
C ASP A 804 6.98 -49.40 -17.22
N GLY A 805 5.75 -49.14 -16.76
CA GLY A 805 4.65 -50.08 -16.80
C GLY A 805 4.15 -50.34 -18.23
N ALA A 806 3.18 -51.25 -18.37
CA ALA A 806 2.63 -51.62 -19.67
C ALA A 806 1.95 -50.45 -20.42
N ASP A 807 1.53 -49.40 -19.71
CA ASP A 807 0.97 -48.17 -20.29
C ASP A 807 2.04 -47.14 -20.71
N GLY A 808 3.31 -47.42 -20.42
CA GLY A 808 4.44 -46.52 -20.66
C GLY A 808 4.63 -45.47 -19.57
N SER A 809 3.97 -45.61 -18.41
CA SER A 809 4.14 -44.72 -17.26
C SER A 809 4.94 -45.38 -16.14
N ALA A 810 5.60 -44.57 -15.32
CA ALA A 810 6.30 -45.02 -14.12
C ALA A 810 5.91 -44.14 -12.94
N GLU A 811 5.77 -44.72 -11.75
CA GLU A 811 5.42 -44.00 -10.52
C GLU A 811 6.40 -44.36 -9.41
N GLY A 812 6.94 -43.37 -8.72
CA GLY A 812 7.92 -43.59 -7.65
C GLY A 812 8.26 -42.31 -6.88
N GLU A 813 9.23 -42.41 -5.98
CA GLU A 813 9.87 -41.23 -5.39
C GLU A 813 10.76 -40.56 -6.44
N LEU A 814 10.67 -39.24 -6.54
CA LEU A 814 11.44 -38.43 -7.48
C LEU A 814 12.83 -38.14 -6.93
N TRP A 815 13.84 -38.53 -7.71
CA TRP A 815 15.24 -38.24 -7.45
C TRP A 815 15.77 -37.32 -8.54
N VAL A 816 16.63 -36.38 -8.16
CA VAL A 816 17.20 -35.40 -9.09
C VAL A 816 18.72 -35.35 -9.01
N ARG A 817 19.36 -35.21 -10.16
CA ARG A 817 20.79 -34.90 -10.30
C ARG A 817 20.96 -33.76 -11.29
N GLY A 818 21.87 -32.84 -11.01
CA GLY A 818 22.09 -31.70 -11.90
C GLY A 818 23.19 -30.76 -11.41
N PRO A 819 23.49 -29.71 -12.19
CA PRO A 819 24.65 -28.84 -11.98
C PRO A 819 24.61 -28.03 -10.68
N THR A 820 23.43 -27.76 -10.13
CA THR A 820 23.23 -26.92 -8.93
C THR A 820 22.73 -27.69 -7.71
N VAL A 821 22.76 -29.03 -7.75
CA VAL A 821 22.34 -29.89 -6.63
C VAL A 821 23.45 -29.97 -5.59
N VAL A 822 23.17 -29.52 -4.35
CA VAL A 822 24.21 -29.38 -3.31
C VAL A 822 24.15 -30.43 -2.20
N THR A 823 23.06 -31.18 -2.08
CA THR A 823 22.86 -32.20 -1.03
C THR A 823 22.85 -33.64 -1.56
N GLY A 824 23.19 -33.85 -2.83
CA GLY A 824 23.35 -35.20 -3.39
C GLY A 824 24.47 -35.95 -2.67
N HIS A 825 24.17 -37.11 -2.08
CA HIS A 825 25.17 -37.86 -1.35
C HIS A 825 26.12 -38.56 -2.34
N PRO A 826 27.46 -38.52 -2.15
CA PRO A 826 28.38 -39.21 -3.05
C PRO A 826 28.12 -40.72 -3.17
N ARG A 827 27.61 -41.37 -2.10
CA ARG A 827 27.24 -42.80 -2.14
C ARG A 827 26.00 -43.07 -2.98
N ASP A 828 25.15 -42.06 -3.16
CA ASP A 828 23.97 -42.12 -4.01
C ASP A 828 24.26 -41.61 -5.42
N GLY A 829 25.53 -41.52 -5.83
CA GLY A 829 25.94 -41.09 -7.17
C GLY A 829 25.68 -39.61 -7.48
N GLY A 830 25.55 -38.78 -6.45
CA GLY A 830 25.20 -37.35 -6.57
C GLY A 830 23.71 -37.09 -6.75
N TRP A 831 22.86 -38.11 -6.60
CA TRP A 831 21.41 -37.95 -6.64
C TRP A 831 20.87 -37.40 -5.31
N LEU A 832 19.88 -36.52 -5.41
CA LEU A 832 19.10 -35.98 -4.30
C LEU A 832 17.71 -36.61 -4.29
N ALA A 833 17.34 -37.26 -3.18
CA ALA A 833 15.97 -37.67 -2.91
C ALA A 833 15.12 -36.43 -2.57
N THR A 834 14.16 -36.09 -3.43
CA THR A 834 13.31 -34.89 -3.23
C THR A 834 12.25 -35.11 -2.15
N ARG A 835 11.97 -36.38 -1.80
CA ARG A 835 10.82 -36.80 -0.97
C ARG A 835 9.47 -36.49 -1.61
N ASP A 836 9.43 -36.17 -2.89
CA ASP A 836 8.22 -36.04 -3.68
C ASP A 836 7.91 -37.35 -4.40
N ARG A 837 6.65 -37.75 -4.46
CA ARG A 837 6.17 -38.80 -5.35
C ARG A 837 5.75 -38.15 -6.66
N ALA A 838 6.13 -38.78 -7.76
CA ALA A 838 5.73 -38.35 -9.08
C ALA A 838 5.41 -39.53 -9.98
N ARG A 839 4.60 -39.27 -11.00
CA ARG A 839 4.36 -40.18 -12.12
C ARG A 839 4.94 -39.59 -13.39
N ARG A 840 5.80 -40.32 -14.07
CA ARG A 840 6.23 -40.03 -15.43
C ARG A 840 5.16 -40.56 -16.37
N GLU A 841 4.59 -39.66 -17.16
CA GLU A 841 3.59 -39.97 -18.18
C GLU A 841 4.26 -40.53 -19.44
N ARG A 842 3.46 -41.16 -20.30
CA ARG A 842 3.95 -41.77 -21.56
C ARG A 842 4.60 -40.76 -22.50
N ASP A 843 4.15 -39.52 -22.48
CA ASP A 843 4.74 -38.44 -23.26
C ASP A 843 6.05 -37.92 -22.65
N GLY A 844 6.47 -38.43 -21.50
CA GLY A 844 7.68 -38.06 -20.75
C GLY A 844 7.52 -36.86 -19.82
N THR A 845 6.31 -36.31 -19.66
CA THR A 845 6.02 -35.28 -18.66
C THR A 845 5.89 -35.90 -17.27
N TYR A 846 6.05 -35.10 -16.22
CA TYR A 846 5.93 -35.56 -14.84
C TYR A 846 4.73 -34.95 -14.14
N ARG A 847 3.97 -35.74 -13.39
CA ARG A 847 2.89 -35.26 -12.51
C ARG A 847 3.28 -35.41 -11.05
N HIS A 848 3.06 -34.39 -10.23
CA HIS A 848 3.26 -34.47 -8.78
C HIS A 848 2.12 -35.27 -8.13
N LEU A 849 2.46 -36.19 -7.23
CA LEU A 849 1.49 -37.03 -6.50
C LEU A 849 1.48 -36.76 -4.99
N GLY A 850 2.22 -35.75 -4.53
CA GLY A 850 2.41 -35.42 -3.12
C GLY A 850 3.77 -35.80 -2.56
N ARG A 851 3.97 -35.59 -1.26
CA ARG A 851 5.22 -35.94 -0.58
C ARG A 851 5.14 -37.31 0.07
N VAL A 852 6.26 -38.04 0.09
CA VAL A 852 6.41 -39.33 0.77
C VAL A 852 6.11 -39.20 2.27
N ASP A 853 6.59 -38.14 2.91
CA ASP A 853 6.44 -37.91 4.36
C ASP A 853 5.01 -37.43 4.75
N ASP A 854 4.17 -37.09 3.76
CA ASP A 854 2.81 -36.58 3.97
C ASP A 854 1.73 -37.65 3.72
N LEU A 855 2.13 -38.89 3.46
CA LEU A 855 1.23 -40.02 3.29
C LEU A 855 0.58 -40.39 4.63
N GLU A 856 -0.70 -40.75 4.57
CA GLU A 856 -1.48 -41.15 5.75
C GLU A 856 -1.68 -42.66 5.75
N MET A 857 -1.44 -43.29 6.90
CA MET A 857 -1.67 -44.72 7.07
C MET A 857 -3.08 -44.96 7.61
N VAL A 858 -3.94 -45.59 6.82
CA VAL A 858 -5.35 -45.82 7.16
C VAL A 858 -5.65 -47.31 7.09
N GLY A 859 -5.84 -47.95 8.23
CA GLY A 859 -6.13 -49.38 8.30
C GLY A 859 -5.07 -50.28 7.65
N GLY A 860 -3.78 -49.88 7.73
CA GLY A 860 -2.67 -50.63 7.13
C GLY A 860 -2.40 -50.32 5.66
N ILE A 861 -3.13 -49.38 5.06
CA ILE A 861 -2.97 -48.96 3.66
C ILE A 861 -2.46 -47.51 3.62
N THR A 862 -1.42 -47.26 2.83
CA THR A 862 -0.88 -45.92 2.59
C THR A 862 -1.79 -45.15 1.64
N VAL A 863 -2.28 -43.98 2.06
CA VAL A 863 -3.17 -43.11 1.29
C VAL A 863 -2.52 -41.74 1.13
N SER A 864 -2.55 -41.18 -0.07
CA SER A 864 -2.15 -39.79 -0.31
C SER A 864 -3.32 -38.86 -0.01
N PRO A 865 -3.21 -37.93 0.98
CA PRO A 865 -4.27 -36.95 1.26
C PRO A 865 -4.60 -36.06 0.08
N LEU A 866 -3.59 -35.71 -0.73
CA LEU A 866 -3.74 -34.83 -1.89
C LEU A 866 -4.72 -35.38 -2.92
N GLU A 867 -4.71 -36.68 -3.15
CA GLU A 867 -5.65 -37.34 -4.06
C GLU A 867 -7.10 -37.18 -3.59
N VAL A 868 -7.32 -37.26 -2.27
CA VAL A 868 -8.65 -37.10 -1.65
C VAL A 868 -9.06 -35.64 -1.66
N GLU A 869 -8.14 -34.74 -1.29
CA GLU A 869 -8.33 -33.28 -1.30
C GLU A 869 -8.72 -32.79 -2.70
N GLU A 870 -8.07 -33.28 -3.76
CA GLU A 870 -8.35 -32.89 -5.15
C GLU A 870 -9.77 -33.26 -5.58
N VAL A 871 -10.26 -34.44 -5.19
CA VAL A 871 -11.65 -34.85 -5.47
C VAL A 871 -12.65 -33.98 -4.71
N LEU A 872 -12.40 -33.70 -3.43
CA LEU A 872 -13.33 -32.93 -2.59
C LEU A 872 -13.39 -31.45 -3.00
N ARG A 873 -12.26 -30.88 -3.46
CA ARG A 873 -12.16 -29.49 -3.92
C ARG A 873 -12.98 -29.18 -5.17
N GLN A 874 -13.41 -30.20 -5.90
CA GLN A 874 -14.29 -30.05 -7.07
C GLN A 874 -15.75 -29.71 -6.69
N HIS A 875 -16.10 -29.78 -5.40
CA HIS A 875 -17.43 -29.41 -4.95
C HIS A 875 -17.60 -27.87 -4.89
N PRO A 876 -18.65 -27.27 -5.48
CA PRO A 876 -18.80 -25.80 -5.58
C PRO A 876 -18.78 -25.06 -4.23
N SER A 877 -19.27 -25.72 -3.18
CA SER A 877 -19.33 -25.16 -1.83
C SER A 877 -18.03 -25.30 -1.03
N VAL A 878 -16.94 -25.83 -1.62
CA VAL A 878 -15.63 -26.00 -0.96
C VAL A 878 -14.65 -24.96 -1.45
N ARG A 879 -14.21 -24.06 -0.56
CA ARG A 879 -13.14 -23.08 -0.84
C ARG A 879 -11.76 -23.69 -0.65
N GLU A 880 -11.55 -24.35 0.50
CA GLU A 880 -10.31 -25.04 0.82
C GLU A 880 -10.59 -26.38 1.49
N VAL A 881 -9.71 -27.35 1.32
CA VAL A 881 -9.80 -28.66 1.96
C VAL A 881 -8.41 -29.19 2.30
N ALA A 882 -8.29 -29.77 3.49
CA ALA A 882 -7.15 -30.58 3.91
C ALA A 882 -7.64 -31.91 4.45
N VAL A 883 -6.95 -33.00 4.12
CA VAL A 883 -7.28 -34.35 4.60
C VAL A 883 -6.14 -34.85 5.49
N ALA A 884 -6.50 -35.46 6.61
CA ALA A 884 -5.54 -36.12 7.49
C ALA A 884 -6.14 -37.40 8.07
N ALA A 885 -5.27 -38.33 8.45
CA ALA A 885 -5.68 -39.42 9.30
C ALA A 885 -5.84 -38.95 10.75
N VAL A 886 -6.98 -39.29 11.35
CA VAL A 886 -7.30 -39.05 12.75
C VAL A 886 -7.71 -40.35 13.41
N LEU A 887 -7.47 -40.46 14.72
CA LEU A 887 -8.00 -41.58 15.50
C LEU A 887 -9.50 -41.34 15.76
N ASP A 888 -10.31 -42.36 15.53
CA ASP A 888 -11.71 -42.36 15.97
C ASP A 888 -11.84 -42.64 17.47
N GLU A 889 -13.06 -42.57 18.01
CA GLU A 889 -13.36 -42.79 19.44
C GLU A 889 -12.96 -44.19 19.95
N ARG A 890 -12.69 -45.13 19.02
CA ARG A 890 -12.26 -46.51 19.31
C ARG A 890 -10.76 -46.71 19.07
N GLY A 891 -10.02 -45.63 18.77
CA GLY A 891 -8.57 -45.66 18.53
C GLY A 891 -8.17 -46.16 17.15
N ALA A 892 -9.09 -46.28 16.19
CA ALA A 892 -8.78 -46.69 14.82
C ALA A 892 -8.52 -45.48 13.92
N THR A 893 -7.48 -45.59 13.08
CA THR A 893 -7.09 -44.51 12.17
C THR A 893 -8.04 -44.41 10.98
N ARG A 894 -8.68 -43.25 10.81
CA ARG A 894 -9.65 -42.93 9.73
C ARG A 894 -9.33 -41.58 9.10
N LEU A 895 -9.66 -41.42 7.81
CA LEU A 895 -9.52 -40.13 7.15
C LEU A 895 -10.62 -39.15 7.57
N ARG A 896 -10.21 -37.92 7.88
CA ARG A 896 -11.09 -36.76 8.10
C ARG A 896 -10.72 -35.65 7.13
N ALA A 897 -11.73 -35.04 6.53
CA ALA A 897 -11.57 -33.82 5.74
C ALA A 897 -11.89 -32.59 6.60
N TYR A 898 -11.03 -31.58 6.54
CA TYR A 898 -11.25 -30.26 7.14
C TYR A 898 -11.52 -29.28 6.01
N VAL A 899 -12.69 -28.64 6.03
CA VAL A 899 -13.24 -27.91 4.88
C VAL A 899 -13.51 -26.47 5.27
N VAL A 900 -13.01 -25.54 4.46
CA VAL A 900 -13.40 -24.13 4.50
C VAL A 900 -14.51 -23.93 3.45
N PRO A 901 -15.75 -23.58 3.84
CA PRO A 901 -16.85 -23.42 2.90
C PRO A 901 -16.70 -22.17 2.00
N SER A 902 -17.26 -22.22 0.80
CA SER A 902 -17.36 -21.08 -0.13
C SER A 902 -18.57 -20.21 0.21
N ALA A 903 -18.42 -18.88 0.15
CA ALA A 903 -19.46 -17.91 0.53
C ALA A 903 -20.65 -17.84 -0.47
N ASP A 904 -20.46 -18.31 -1.70
CA ASP A 904 -21.44 -18.18 -2.79
C ASP A 904 -22.33 -19.42 -2.99
N ALA A 905 -22.40 -20.34 -2.02
CA ALA A 905 -23.17 -21.57 -2.12
C ALA A 905 -24.68 -21.38 -1.83
N GLY A 906 -25.34 -20.46 -2.52
CA GLY A 906 -26.80 -20.45 -2.71
C GLY A 906 -27.13 -21.07 -4.07
N GLY A 907 -27.90 -22.16 -4.10
CA GLY A 907 -28.19 -22.91 -5.33
C GLY A 907 -28.97 -22.13 -6.43
N PRO A 908 -29.13 -22.70 -7.64
CA PRO A 908 -29.63 -22.00 -8.84
C PRO A 908 -31.15 -21.67 -8.85
N ASP A 909 -31.88 -21.91 -7.76
CA ASP A 909 -33.35 -21.83 -7.79
C ASP A 909 -33.83 -20.51 -7.18
N GLY A 910 -34.05 -19.53 -8.06
CA GLY A 910 -34.45 -18.15 -7.76
C GLY A 910 -35.83 -17.97 -7.11
N SER A 911 -35.98 -18.33 -5.83
CA SER A 911 -37.13 -17.90 -5.02
C SER A 911 -36.75 -17.71 -3.54
N GLY A 912 -35.95 -16.68 -3.26
CA GLY A 912 -35.62 -16.27 -1.89
C GLY A 912 -35.77 -14.76 -1.74
N ASN A 913 -36.90 -14.35 -1.17
CA ASN A 913 -37.23 -12.97 -0.82
C ASN A 913 -36.15 -12.32 0.08
N PRO A 914 -35.49 -11.21 -0.29
CA PRO A 914 -34.49 -10.56 0.55
C PRO A 914 -35.21 -9.62 1.54
N GLY A 915 -35.71 -10.20 2.63
CA GLY A 915 -36.47 -9.47 3.64
C GLY A 915 -36.61 -10.23 4.95
N GLY A 916 -35.50 -10.67 5.54
CA GLY A 916 -35.47 -11.28 6.88
C GLY A 916 -34.04 -11.35 7.44
N PRO A 917 -33.84 -11.18 8.77
CA PRO A 917 -32.53 -11.27 9.39
C PRO A 917 -32.11 -12.75 9.48
N GLY A 918 -31.22 -13.17 8.59
CA GLY A 918 -30.62 -14.50 8.59
C GLY A 918 -29.92 -14.76 7.27
N GLY A 919 -28.61 -14.53 7.20
CA GLY A 919 -27.81 -15.03 6.09
C GLY A 919 -27.92 -16.55 6.04
N SER A 920 -28.13 -17.13 4.85
CA SER A 920 -28.17 -18.58 4.69
C SER A 920 -26.81 -19.17 5.04
N ALA A 921 -26.66 -19.67 6.25
CA ALA A 921 -25.54 -20.51 6.63
C ALA A 921 -25.55 -21.74 5.74
N VAL A 922 -24.39 -22.10 5.17
CA VAL A 922 -24.21 -23.38 4.48
C VAL A 922 -24.59 -24.48 5.47
N ASP A 923 -25.60 -25.30 5.12
CA ASP A 923 -26.03 -26.40 5.98
C ASP A 923 -24.91 -27.46 6.08
N GLU A 924 -24.24 -27.50 7.23
CA GLU A 924 -23.08 -28.33 7.51
C GLU A 924 -23.37 -29.83 7.34
N GLU A 925 -24.59 -30.25 7.67
CA GLU A 925 -24.98 -31.66 7.60
C GLU A 925 -25.16 -32.10 6.14
N THR A 926 -25.80 -31.27 5.32
CA THR A 926 -25.95 -31.50 3.88
C THR A 926 -24.60 -31.48 3.15
N LEU A 927 -23.76 -30.47 3.39
CA LEU A 927 -22.45 -30.38 2.75
C LEU A 927 -21.53 -31.56 3.12
N THR A 928 -21.58 -32.00 4.39
CA THR A 928 -20.82 -33.17 4.85
C THR A 928 -21.25 -34.44 4.11
N ALA A 929 -22.56 -34.67 3.96
CA ALA A 929 -23.09 -35.83 3.24
C ALA A 929 -22.68 -35.82 1.76
N ASP A 930 -22.77 -34.66 1.11
CA ASP A 930 -22.44 -34.49 -0.31
C ASP A 930 -20.95 -34.75 -0.60
N LEU A 931 -20.06 -34.26 0.25
CA LEU A 931 -18.62 -34.48 0.12
C LEU A 931 -18.22 -35.93 0.32
N ILE A 932 -18.81 -36.61 1.31
CA ILE A 932 -18.58 -38.05 1.52
C ILE A 932 -19.12 -38.86 0.32
N ALA A 933 -20.29 -38.49 -0.21
CA ALA A 933 -20.85 -39.12 -1.39
C ALA A 933 -19.98 -38.91 -2.64
N LEU A 934 -19.47 -37.69 -2.85
CA LEU A 934 -18.56 -37.35 -3.93
C LEU A 934 -17.27 -38.19 -3.88
N ALA A 935 -16.64 -38.26 -2.71
CA ALA A 935 -15.45 -39.08 -2.49
C ALA A 935 -15.71 -40.57 -2.76
N ARG A 936 -16.83 -41.13 -2.26
CA ARG A 936 -17.18 -42.54 -2.50
C ARG A 936 -17.46 -42.88 -3.97
N ARG A 937 -17.94 -41.90 -4.76
CA ARG A 937 -18.16 -42.08 -6.20
C ARG A 937 -16.88 -42.08 -7.01
N ARG A 938 -15.85 -41.33 -6.59
CA ARG A 938 -14.65 -41.07 -7.38
C ARG A 938 -13.37 -41.72 -6.85
N LEU A 939 -13.37 -42.20 -5.62
CA LEU A 939 -12.21 -42.81 -4.96
C LEU A 939 -12.51 -44.23 -4.49
N ALA A 940 -11.46 -45.04 -4.33
CA ALA A 940 -11.58 -46.34 -3.69
C ALA A 940 -12.13 -46.21 -2.26
N ALA A 941 -12.90 -47.20 -1.80
CA ALA A 941 -13.67 -47.12 -0.55
C ALA A 941 -12.83 -46.82 0.72
N TYR A 942 -11.55 -47.17 0.72
CA TYR A 942 -10.62 -46.90 1.84
C TYR A 942 -10.02 -45.47 1.80
N LYS A 943 -10.09 -44.78 0.66
CA LYS A 943 -9.62 -43.38 0.48
C LYS A 943 -10.72 -42.35 0.77
N ALA A 944 -11.98 -42.75 0.81
CA ALA A 944 -13.08 -41.84 1.13
C ALA A 944 -13.01 -41.39 2.60
N PRO A 945 -13.09 -40.08 2.89
CA PRO A 945 -13.15 -39.59 4.27
C PRO A 945 -14.38 -40.15 4.98
N ARG A 946 -14.21 -40.46 6.28
CA ARG A 946 -15.30 -40.94 7.12
C ARG A 946 -16.05 -39.82 7.82
N THR A 947 -15.37 -38.70 8.03
CA THR A 947 -15.92 -37.50 8.66
C THR A 947 -15.43 -36.25 7.93
N VAL A 948 -16.26 -35.22 7.93
CA VAL A 948 -15.93 -33.87 7.49
C VAL A 948 -16.06 -32.94 8.69
N ARG A 949 -15.21 -31.93 8.79
CA ARG A 949 -15.31 -30.86 9.79
C ARG A 949 -15.18 -29.52 9.11
N LEU A 950 -16.14 -28.64 9.30
CA LEU A 950 -16.04 -27.27 8.82
C LEU A 950 -15.10 -26.46 9.72
N VAL A 951 -14.28 -25.62 9.11
CA VAL A 951 -13.31 -24.75 9.77
C VAL A 951 -13.26 -23.39 9.08
N ASP A 952 -13.01 -22.32 9.83
CA ASP A 952 -12.94 -20.96 9.28
C ASP A 952 -11.67 -20.75 8.43
N SER A 953 -10.60 -21.48 8.74
CA SER A 953 -9.33 -21.45 7.99
C SER A 953 -8.51 -22.72 8.23
N LEU A 954 -7.53 -22.98 7.36
CA LEU A 954 -6.55 -24.06 7.51
C LEU A 954 -5.24 -23.55 8.13
N PRO A 955 -4.53 -24.36 8.95
CA PRO A 955 -3.33 -23.92 9.63
C PRO A 955 -2.17 -23.84 8.64
N ARG A 956 -1.64 -22.64 8.41
CA ARG A 956 -0.57 -22.39 7.43
C ARG A 956 0.68 -21.83 8.11
N THR A 957 1.83 -22.04 7.49
CA THR A 957 3.08 -21.34 7.83
C THR A 957 2.99 -19.88 7.39
N PRO A 958 3.92 -19.00 7.81
CA PRO A 958 4.03 -17.65 7.26
C PRO A 958 4.20 -17.62 5.72
N THR A 959 4.63 -18.72 5.10
CA THR A 959 4.71 -18.89 3.63
C THR A 959 3.40 -19.28 2.96
N GLY A 960 2.34 -19.55 3.72
CA GLY A 960 1.08 -20.08 3.21
C GLY A 960 1.06 -21.60 3.02
N LYS A 961 2.15 -22.31 3.28
CA LYS A 961 2.20 -23.78 3.21
C LYS A 961 1.36 -24.40 4.31
N LEU A 962 0.52 -25.38 3.97
CA LEU A 962 -0.29 -26.12 4.94
C LEU A 962 0.60 -26.82 5.98
N ARG A 963 0.32 -26.60 7.27
CA ARG A 963 0.99 -27.27 8.39
C ARG A 963 0.32 -28.62 8.66
N ARG A 964 0.62 -29.62 7.83
CA ARG A 964 -0.03 -30.96 7.89
C ARG A 964 0.06 -31.63 9.26
N HIS A 965 1.16 -31.47 9.99
CA HIS A 965 1.27 -32.00 11.35
C HIS A 965 0.25 -31.38 12.33
N VAL A 966 -0.16 -30.12 12.11
CA VAL A 966 -1.23 -29.45 12.87
C VAL A 966 -2.60 -29.93 12.39
N VAL A 967 -2.77 -30.14 11.08
CA VAL A 967 -4.03 -30.72 10.54
C VAL A 967 -4.31 -32.10 11.15
N ARG A 968 -3.27 -32.94 11.33
CA ARG A 968 -3.36 -34.26 11.98
C ARG A 968 -3.85 -34.21 13.42
N THR A 969 -3.55 -33.13 14.16
CA THR A 969 -4.05 -32.99 15.53
C THR A 969 -5.51 -32.52 15.58
N GLY A 970 -6.01 -31.91 14.50
CA GLY A 970 -7.35 -31.33 14.45
C GLY A 970 -7.54 -30.12 15.35
N ARG A 971 -6.45 -29.49 15.82
CA ARG A 971 -6.47 -28.38 16.77
C ARG A 971 -5.60 -27.23 16.25
N TRP A 972 -6.24 -26.14 15.85
CA TRP A 972 -5.61 -24.85 15.54
C TRP A 972 -6.60 -23.71 15.77
#